data_AF-A0A5J4S4N7-F1
#
_entry.id   AF-A0A5J4S4N7-F1
#
_cell.length_a   1.000
_cell.length_b   1.000
_cell.length_c   1.000
_cell.angle_alpha   90.00
_cell.angle_beta   90.00
_cell.angle_gamma   90.00
#
_symmetry.space_group_name_H-M   'P 1'
#
loop_
_entity.id
_entity.type
_entity.pdbx_description
1 polymer ?
#
loop_
_entity_poly.entity_id
_entity_poly.type
_entity_poly.pdbx_seq_one_letter_code
_entity_poly.pdbx_strand_id
1 'polypeptide(L)'
;MKKVFHLKKTFIHYASLLAILLLPDSFSAFAQEIDNRLFYRHSFAPSDGYVSKIEKPMRKEICLNGFWDFQAVPLPVDYQKGKGVAPELSKPNDNQWDNTRIKIPSPWNINAFAHRNLLGPDHRNYPSYPAEWEDVKMAWMRKVVAISADWDGNKIVLHFEAVAGFTEVYANGQKVGENFDLFLPFDVDITNYVKAGEQVEILVGVRSQSLFEDTSTKGRRIVPAGSMWGYLVNGIWQDVYLLAIPKINISHVFIKPLVAKHTLELEITLENTTNKEVTHYLSGDVREWINKAGTTVNSAPVSNWDLADNASLSVPQQKINLPTGMTQLTIQIPIKEGDLNYWSPEFPNLYGLTLLLGDNKSVKDIEYERFGWREWSFNGSDQLLNGHVVQLKGDSWHFMGVPQLTRRYAWAWFSALKDANANAVRPHAQVYPQFYLDVADEMGICVLDETANWASDGGPKMDAPIFWENSKTHLKRMVLRDRNHASVFGWSISNENKPVILHVFNRPDWMPLQKQAWVDWRDIVREYDPTRPWISADGEDDGDGILPVTVGHYGDRNSMKRWQEIGKPWGIGEHSMAYYGTPEQVAKYNGERAYESQSGRMEGLAYECYDLIAQQRLNSASYVSVFNIAWYALQPLPFGKRDLQTPPALTDGIYFGEYQEGIPGIQPERMGTYSSTFNPGYDPSLPLYRTWPMFDAIKAANAPDEPAWSKWSQMPAKIIADQPATPKKKYHEVLFGGETHSAVKTIFENHGVVFGGKIKSAENALIIIDGGYMPSSGEIQLWKDRIAKGADVWVWSPNPQTVASLNTLLPVALELENRPASSFIPEMKSWLKNTVNSDFYFCEIQSEEASSYGIKGLWAEEGEILLNACNTNWRKWNKQAEELKTAAVLRSENEYKGASPVFVRYPSGNSVFYISTIAYFAHTEKGYNTLDKILQQAGIPAEGKKLSEKLMDEKGAINTGNLFEKSSGNFKEYGFWLWSPRPLDDLLIEPDMPKLDMELISGNDSELLLNGTKLNALKTLPLKQGWNQIVIKIPGKEKISSIRFICENNPAFISQLKTDFQNPVKK
;
A
#
# COMPACT_ATOMS: atom_id res chain seq x y z
N MET A 1 -10.87 -11.73 62.52
CA MET A 1 -9.40 -11.86 62.67
C MET A 1 -8.86 -12.17 61.28
N LYS A 2 -8.50 -11.20 60.45
CA LYS A 2 -7.33 -10.29 60.47
C LYS A 2 -6.00 -11.04 60.54
N LYS A 3 -5.18 -10.84 59.49
CA LYS A 3 -3.71 -10.99 59.41
C LYS A 3 -3.25 -12.43 59.66
N VAL A 4 -2.72 -13.15 58.68
CA VAL A 4 -1.35 -13.04 58.17
C VAL A 4 -1.31 -13.85 56.87
N PHE A 5 -1.15 -13.23 55.70
CA PHE A 5 -0.52 -13.80 54.47
C PHE A 5 -0.48 -12.74 53.35
N HIS A 6 -0.19 -11.49 53.72
CA HIS A 6 -0.05 -10.34 52.82
C HIS A 6 1.16 -9.50 53.22
N LEU A 7 2.35 -10.11 53.19
CA LEU A 7 3.64 -9.45 53.40
C LEU A 7 4.77 -10.39 52.97
N LYS A 8 4.92 -10.62 51.65
CA LYS A 8 6.16 -11.14 51.03
C LYS A 8 6.21 -11.03 49.49
N LYS A 9 5.51 -10.08 48.87
CA LYS A 9 5.58 -9.82 47.41
C LYS A 9 5.68 -8.34 47.02
N THR A 10 6.13 -7.47 47.92
CA THR A 10 6.22 -6.01 47.65
C THR A 10 7.58 -5.40 48.00
N PHE A 11 8.66 -6.20 48.04
CA PHE A 11 10.03 -5.72 48.28
C PHE A 11 11.06 -6.22 47.25
N ILE A 12 10.60 -6.79 46.11
CA ILE A 12 11.47 -7.18 44.98
C ILE A 12 11.15 -6.34 43.71
N HIS A 13 10.17 -5.43 43.76
CA HIS A 13 9.83 -4.55 42.63
C HIS A 13 10.40 -3.13 42.70
N TYR A 14 11.11 -2.76 43.79
CA TYR A 14 11.76 -1.44 43.92
C TYR A 14 13.29 -1.49 43.98
N ALA A 15 13.90 -2.68 44.02
CA ALA A 15 15.37 -2.83 43.93
C ALA A 15 15.86 -3.07 42.48
N SER A 16 14.97 -3.45 41.56
CA SER A 16 15.30 -3.66 40.13
C SER A 16 15.22 -2.38 39.30
N LEU A 17 14.70 -1.28 39.86
CA LEU A 17 14.58 0.02 39.20
C LEU A 17 15.70 1.02 39.56
N LEU A 18 16.57 0.69 40.52
CA LEU A 18 17.74 1.51 40.87
C LEU A 18 19.10 0.89 40.53
N ALA A 19 19.14 -0.35 40.03
CA ALA A 19 20.37 -1.00 39.57
C ALA A 19 20.61 -0.87 38.04
N ILE A 20 19.83 -0.05 37.34
CA ILE A 20 20.00 0.25 35.90
C ILE A 20 20.83 1.54 35.68
N LEU A 21 21.25 2.23 36.75
CA LEU A 21 21.94 3.52 36.64
C LEU A 21 23.47 3.50 36.78
N LEU A 22 24.13 2.33 36.91
CA LEU A 22 25.59 2.26 37.07
C LEU A 22 26.23 1.02 36.41
N LEU A 23 25.98 0.83 35.12
CA LEU A 23 26.88 0.04 34.25
C LEU A 23 27.15 0.84 32.96
N PRO A 24 28.28 1.57 32.86
CA PRO A 24 28.86 1.82 31.56
C PRO A 24 29.45 0.48 31.05
N ASP A 25 29.39 0.26 29.74
CA ASP A 25 30.04 -0.87 29.01
C ASP A 25 29.21 -2.13 28.71
N SER A 26 27.98 -1.97 28.19
CA SER A 26 27.35 -2.99 27.32
C SER A 26 26.90 -2.45 25.95
N PHE A 27 27.34 -1.25 25.58
CA PHE A 27 27.02 -0.61 24.30
C PHE A 27 27.91 -1.07 23.12
N SER A 28 28.85 -2.00 23.30
CA SER A 28 29.93 -2.21 22.32
C SER A 28 29.84 -3.44 21.39
N ALA A 29 28.69 -4.10 21.24
CA ALA A 29 28.63 -5.33 20.40
C ALA A 29 27.54 -5.37 19.32
N PHE A 30 26.59 -4.42 19.27
CA PHE A 30 25.33 -4.65 18.52
C PHE A 30 25.01 -3.65 17.40
N ALA A 31 25.68 -2.49 17.36
CA ALA A 31 25.81 -1.65 16.17
C ALA A 31 26.97 -0.69 16.45
N GLN A 32 27.83 -0.46 15.47
CA GLN A 32 28.93 0.50 15.62
C GLN A 32 28.60 1.74 14.81
N GLU A 33 28.64 2.89 15.46
CA GLU A 33 28.63 4.16 14.75
C GLU A 33 30.01 4.41 14.17
N ILE A 34 30.08 4.52 12.85
CA ILE A 34 31.29 4.88 12.12
C ILE A 34 30.93 6.09 11.26
N ASP A 35 31.62 7.21 11.45
CA ASP A 35 31.37 8.46 10.72
C ASP A 35 29.89 8.92 10.72
N ASN A 36 29.23 8.88 11.89
CA ASN A 36 27.80 9.17 12.08
C ASN A 36 26.82 8.26 11.32
N ARG A 37 27.27 7.10 10.82
CA ARG A 37 26.42 6.10 10.18
C ARG A 37 26.19 4.90 11.10
N LEU A 38 24.96 4.40 11.11
CA LEU A 38 24.58 3.21 11.87
C LEU A 38 24.83 1.95 11.03
N PHE A 39 25.72 1.06 11.47
CA PHE A 39 26.02 -0.20 10.78
C PHE A 39 25.35 -1.41 11.46
N TYR A 40 24.56 -2.15 10.68
CA TYR A 40 24.03 -3.44 11.08
C TYR A 40 25.00 -4.57 10.67
N ARG A 41 25.38 -5.41 11.64
CA ARG A 41 26.47 -6.39 11.49
C ARG A 41 26.03 -7.83 11.21
N HIS A 42 24.73 -8.13 11.30
CA HIS A 42 24.23 -9.46 10.98
C HIS A 42 23.82 -9.54 9.50
N SER A 43 23.67 -10.76 8.98
CA SER A 43 23.12 -10.96 7.63
C SER A 43 21.74 -10.33 7.51
N PHE A 44 21.55 -9.54 6.46
CA PHE A 44 20.28 -8.88 6.15
C PHE A 44 19.20 -9.89 5.75
N ALA A 45 19.52 -10.78 4.80
CA ALA A 45 18.66 -11.86 4.33
C ALA A 45 19.29 -13.22 4.68
N PRO A 46 19.19 -13.69 5.94
CA PRO A 46 19.63 -15.04 6.26
C PRO A 46 18.74 -16.04 5.53
N SER A 47 19.32 -16.89 4.69
CA SER A 47 18.64 -18.00 4.02
C SER A 47 19.57 -19.22 3.94
N ASP A 48 18.96 -20.40 3.87
CA ASP A 48 19.68 -21.62 3.53
C ASP A 48 19.95 -21.64 2.01
N GLY A 49 20.84 -22.54 1.56
CA GLY A 49 20.97 -22.84 0.13
C GLY A 49 19.76 -23.61 -0.39
N TYR A 50 19.68 -23.80 -1.70
CA TYR A 50 18.62 -24.54 -2.36
C TYR A 50 18.63 -26.04 -2.00
N VAL A 51 19.82 -26.65 -1.97
CA VAL A 51 19.99 -28.07 -1.62
C VAL A 51 20.04 -28.24 -0.11
N SER A 52 19.08 -28.99 0.43
CA SER A 52 18.99 -29.24 1.87
C SER A 52 20.23 -29.96 2.40
N LYS A 53 20.59 -29.71 3.68
CA LYS A 53 21.71 -30.40 4.33
C LYS A 53 21.59 -31.93 4.34
N ILE A 54 20.35 -32.44 4.21
CA ILE A 54 20.04 -33.87 4.10
C ILE A 54 20.39 -34.43 2.71
N GLU A 55 20.26 -33.60 1.68
CA GLU A 55 20.47 -33.97 0.26
C GLU A 55 21.91 -33.77 -0.20
N LYS A 56 22.66 -32.87 0.47
CA LYS A 56 24.08 -32.57 0.19
C LYS A 56 25.02 -33.78 0.01
N PRO A 57 24.79 -34.97 0.60
CA PRO A 57 25.56 -36.16 0.27
C PRO A 57 25.45 -36.57 -1.21
N MET A 58 24.30 -36.41 -1.86
CA MET A 58 24.03 -36.85 -3.23
C MET A 58 23.88 -35.70 -4.23
N ARG A 59 23.42 -34.54 -3.79
CA ARG A 59 23.23 -33.34 -4.61
C ARG A 59 24.24 -32.27 -4.24
N LYS A 60 24.63 -31.45 -5.21
CA LYS A 60 25.57 -30.33 -4.99
C LYS A 60 24.97 -29.05 -5.53
N GLU A 61 25.37 -27.94 -4.93
CA GLU A 61 24.98 -26.60 -5.34
C GLU A 61 26.18 -25.67 -5.33
N ILE A 62 26.13 -24.65 -6.19
CA ILE A 62 26.94 -23.43 -6.09
C ILE A 62 25.96 -22.27 -6.21
N CYS A 63 25.88 -21.43 -5.19
CA CYS A 63 25.13 -20.18 -5.28
C CYS A 63 25.88 -19.22 -6.22
N LEU A 64 25.22 -18.78 -7.29
CA LEU A 64 25.76 -17.86 -8.30
C LEU A 64 25.48 -16.39 -7.98
N ASN A 65 24.81 -16.12 -6.85
CA ASN A 65 24.72 -14.78 -6.28
C ASN A 65 26.10 -14.16 -6.19
N GLY A 66 26.19 -12.89 -6.53
CA GLY A 66 27.49 -12.26 -6.67
C GLY A 66 27.49 -11.03 -7.55
N PHE A 67 28.68 -10.55 -7.87
CA PHE A 67 28.88 -9.58 -8.94
C PHE A 67 28.75 -10.27 -10.30
N TRP A 68 27.91 -9.69 -11.14
CA TRP A 68 27.76 -10.02 -12.56
C TRP A 68 28.11 -8.79 -13.39
N ASP A 69 28.73 -8.99 -14.54
CA ASP A 69 28.92 -7.87 -15.47
C ASP A 69 27.56 -7.49 -16.04
N PHE A 70 27.34 -6.20 -16.27
CA PHE A 70 26.07 -5.66 -16.74
C PHE A 70 26.27 -4.87 -18.02
N GLN A 71 25.42 -5.10 -19.01
CA GLN A 71 25.40 -4.32 -20.25
C GLN A 71 23.95 -3.94 -20.58
N ALA A 72 23.63 -2.66 -20.43
CA ALA A 72 22.35 -2.12 -20.89
C ALA A 72 22.25 -2.16 -22.43
N VAL A 73 21.07 -2.49 -22.95
CA VAL A 73 20.76 -2.47 -24.37
C VAL A 73 19.73 -1.37 -24.63
N PRO A 74 20.07 -0.34 -25.43
CA PRO A 74 19.14 0.74 -25.72
C PRO A 74 17.97 0.24 -26.57
N LEU A 75 16.80 0.86 -26.41
CA LEU A 75 15.66 0.60 -27.28
C LEU A 75 15.96 1.13 -28.69
N PRO A 76 15.56 0.41 -29.76
CA PRO A 76 15.63 0.94 -31.12
C PRO A 76 14.85 2.25 -31.27
N VAL A 77 15.36 3.17 -32.09
CA VAL A 77 14.74 4.51 -32.30
C VAL A 77 13.34 4.41 -32.91
N ASP A 78 13.08 3.36 -33.67
CA ASP A 78 11.80 3.05 -34.30
C ASP A 78 10.86 2.21 -33.44
N TYR A 79 11.28 1.81 -32.22
CA TYR A 79 10.41 1.08 -31.29
C TYR A 79 9.19 1.91 -30.90
N GLN A 80 8.00 1.32 -31.07
CA GLN A 80 6.73 1.91 -30.66
C GLN A 80 6.17 1.16 -29.44
N LYS A 81 6.17 1.83 -28.29
CA LYS A 81 5.55 1.32 -27.07
C LYS A 81 4.05 1.06 -27.28
N GLY A 82 3.54 -0.03 -26.70
CA GLY A 82 2.11 -0.34 -26.68
C GLY A 82 1.58 -1.01 -27.95
N LYS A 83 2.45 -1.51 -28.83
CA LYS A 83 2.07 -2.25 -30.06
C LYS A 83 2.06 -3.77 -29.89
N GLY A 84 2.36 -4.29 -28.70
CA GLY A 84 2.45 -5.74 -28.45
C GLY A 84 3.67 -6.42 -29.09
N VAL A 85 4.60 -5.66 -29.67
CA VAL A 85 5.81 -6.19 -30.32
C VAL A 85 7.02 -5.65 -29.60
N ALA A 86 7.65 -6.49 -28.77
CA ALA A 86 8.89 -6.15 -28.10
C ALA A 86 10.05 -6.15 -29.11
N PRO A 87 11.03 -5.22 -28.97
CA PRO A 87 12.22 -5.23 -29.81
C PRO A 87 13.08 -6.47 -29.55
N GLU A 88 13.86 -6.88 -30.53
CA GLU A 88 14.84 -7.95 -30.37
C GLU A 88 15.97 -7.52 -29.43
N LEU A 89 16.45 -8.46 -28.62
CA LEU A 89 17.61 -8.24 -27.76
C LEU A 89 18.88 -8.49 -28.59
N SER A 90 19.58 -7.42 -28.97
CA SER A 90 20.87 -7.55 -29.67
C SER A 90 21.90 -8.27 -28.79
N LYS A 91 22.75 -9.11 -29.38
CA LYS A 91 23.84 -9.79 -28.66
C LYS A 91 24.75 -8.79 -27.90
N PRO A 92 25.32 -9.19 -26.75
CA PRO A 92 26.22 -8.33 -26.00
C PRO A 92 27.49 -8.00 -26.81
N ASN A 93 28.14 -6.90 -26.44
CA ASN A 93 29.37 -6.41 -27.07
C ASN A 93 30.45 -6.30 -26.00
N ASP A 94 31.56 -7.01 -26.19
CA ASP A 94 32.64 -7.11 -25.21
C ASP A 94 33.25 -5.77 -24.78
N ASN A 95 33.08 -4.71 -25.56
CA ASN A 95 33.59 -3.37 -25.25
C ASN A 95 32.55 -2.43 -24.60
N GLN A 96 31.36 -2.94 -24.24
CA GLN A 96 30.23 -2.14 -23.75
C GLN A 96 29.70 -2.60 -22.38
N TRP A 97 30.40 -3.49 -21.69
CA TRP A 97 30.11 -3.81 -20.30
C TRP A 97 30.30 -2.56 -19.41
N ASP A 98 29.37 -2.30 -18.50
CA ASP A 98 29.43 -1.20 -17.55
C ASP A 98 30.59 -1.41 -16.57
N ASN A 99 31.20 -0.31 -16.09
CA ASN A 99 32.23 -0.37 -15.06
C ASN A 99 31.64 -0.81 -13.71
N THR A 100 30.34 -0.59 -13.50
CA THR A 100 29.61 -1.05 -12.33
C THR A 100 29.04 -2.44 -12.59
N ARG A 101 29.44 -3.40 -11.76
CA ARG A 101 28.89 -4.76 -11.78
C ARG A 101 27.60 -4.81 -10.97
N ILE A 102 26.58 -5.50 -11.47
CA ILE A 102 25.33 -5.71 -10.75
C ILE A 102 25.52 -6.78 -9.66
N LYS A 103 24.93 -6.58 -8.49
CA LYS A 103 24.92 -7.50 -7.35
C LYS A 103 23.65 -8.34 -7.41
N ILE A 104 23.79 -9.63 -7.71
CA ILE A 104 22.68 -10.58 -7.78
C ILE A 104 22.50 -11.27 -6.41
N PRO A 105 21.27 -11.37 -5.86
CA PRO A 105 20.01 -10.94 -6.47
C PRO A 105 19.76 -9.44 -6.31
N SER A 106 19.34 -8.80 -7.39
CA SER A 106 18.82 -7.43 -7.40
C SER A 106 18.24 -7.14 -8.78
N PRO A 107 17.02 -6.57 -8.86
CA PRO A 107 16.65 -5.83 -10.05
C PRO A 107 17.69 -4.74 -10.33
N TRP A 108 18.03 -4.47 -11.59
CA TRP A 108 18.97 -3.39 -11.91
C TRP A 108 18.39 -2.01 -11.62
N ASN A 109 17.07 -1.86 -11.74
CA ASN A 109 16.32 -0.63 -11.48
C ASN A 109 15.75 -0.57 -10.05
N ILE A 110 16.33 -1.31 -9.10
CA ILE A 110 15.81 -1.44 -7.73
C ILE A 110 15.59 -0.10 -7.01
N ASN A 111 16.45 0.89 -7.26
CA ASN A 111 16.32 2.22 -6.66
C ASN A 111 15.12 3.00 -7.21
N ALA A 112 14.61 2.67 -8.40
CA ALA A 112 13.46 3.34 -9.03
C ALA A 112 12.10 2.88 -8.48
N PHE A 113 12.03 1.69 -7.87
CA PHE A 113 10.79 0.99 -7.52
C PHE A 113 9.76 1.89 -6.79
N ALA A 114 10.23 2.68 -5.82
CA ALA A 114 9.40 3.62 -5.07
C ALA A 114 10.10 4.98 -4.84
N HIS A 115 11.19 5.27 -5.55
CA HIS A 115 11.88 6.55 -5.42
C HIS A 115 11.16 7.63 -6.22
N ARG A 116 10.59 8.59 -5.50
CA ARG A 116 9.93 9.80 -6.04
C ARG A 116 10.56 11.04 -5.41
N ASN A 117 11.88 11.18 -5.53
CA ASN A 117 12.65 12.29 -4.95
C ASN A 117 12.41 12.48 -3.44
N LEU A 118 12.36 11.38 -2.69
CA LEU A 118 12.16 11.39 -1.23
C LEU A 118 10.87 12.07 -0.75
N LEU A 119 9.80 12.05 -1.55
CA LEU A 119 8.50 12.57 -1.12
C LEU A 119 7.87 11.76 0.04
N GLY A 120 8.29 10.51 0.25
CA GLY A 120 7.87 9.63 1.35
C GLY A 120 9.07 8.86 1.94
N PRO A 121 9.12 7.52 1.86
CA PRO A 121 10.30 6.74 2.29
C PRO A 121 11.51 6.90 1.35
N ASP A 122 12.71 6.64 1.86
CA ASP A 122 13.93 6.49 1.04
C ASP A 122 14.19 5.01 0.72
N HIS A 123 13.83 4.58 -0.49
CA HIS A 123 14.02 3.20 -0.96
C HIS A 123 15.35 2.96 -1.69
N ARG A 124 16.33 3.86 -1.62
CA ARG A 124 17.63 3.63 -2.25
C ARG A 124 18.47 2.67 -1.42
N ASN A 125 18.63 1.45 -1.96
CA ASN A 125 19.31 0.33 -1.29
C ASN A 125 20.72 0.08 -1.83
N TYR A 126 20.98 0.47 -3.08
CA TYR A 126 22.29 0.38 -3.73
C TYR A 126 22.70 1.75 -4.28
N PRO A 127 23.13 2.70 -3.44
CA PRO A 127 23.59 4.00 -3.89
C PRO A 127 24.74 3.95 -4.92
N SER A 128 25.47 2.84 -5.00
CA SER A 128 26.53 2.64 -5.99
C SER A 128 26.05 2.32 -7.41
N TYR A 129 24.77 1.96 -7.61
CA TYR A 129 24.24 1.72 -8.96
C TYR A 129 24.09 3.04 -9.74
N PRO A 130 24.44 3.07 -11.03
CA PRO A 130 24.24 4.24 -11.88
C PRO A 130 22.76 4.63 -11.98
N ALA A 131 22.46 5.93 -11.97
CA ALA A 131 21.08 6.43 -12.01
C ALA A 131 20.39 6.11 -13.35
N GLU A 132 21.17 6.05 -14.44
CA GLU A 132 20.70 5.68 -15.77
C GLU A 132 20.16 4.24 -15.85
N TRP A 133 20.54 3.34 -14.93
CA TRP A 133 20.01 1.97 -14.88
C TRP A 133 18.51 1.95 -14.54
N GLU A 134 17.99 2.98 -13.90
CA GLU A 134 16.57 3.08 -13.51
C GLU A 134 15.62 3.01 -14.72
N ASP A 135 16.07 3.52 -15.88
CA ASP A 135 15.29 3.57 -17.12
C ASP A 135 15.57 2.42 -18.09
N VAL A 136 16.58 1.58 -17.82
CA VAL A 136 16.96 0.46 -18.68
C VAL A 136 15.82 -0.57 -18.77
N LYS A 137 15.43 -0.93 -19.99
CA LYS A 137 14.36 -1.91 -20.29
C LYS A 137 14.85 -3.23 -20.89
N MET A 138 16.10 -3.27 -21.33
CA MET A 138 16.74 -4.46 -21.86
C MET A 138 18.20 -4.50 -21.41
N ALA A 139 18.68 -5.66 -20.97
CA ALA A 139 20.08 -5.78 -20.55
C ALA A 139 20.58 -7.23 -20.66
N TRP A 140 21.91 -7.35 -20.72
CA TRP A 140 22.64 -8.60 -20.54
C TRP A 140 23.36 -8.59 -19.19
N MET A 141 23.38 -9.75 -18.54
CA MET A 141 24.17 -10.03 -17.34
C MET A 141 25.10 -11.21 -17.61
N ARG A 142 26.37 -11.11 -17.24
CA ARG A 142 27.38 -12.15 -17.46
C ARG A 142 28.03 -12.62 -16.16
N LYS A 143 28.19 -13.93 -16.01
CA LYS A 143 29.05 -14.55 -14.99
C LYS A 143 29.81 -15.73 -15.58
N VAL A 144 31.09 -15.84 -15.22
CA VAL A 144 31.89 -17.05 -15.47
C VAL A 144 31.93 -17.87 -14.19
N VAL A 145 31.63 -19.15 -14.28
CA VAL A 145 31.64 -20.07 -13.13
C VAL A 145 32.48 -21.31 -13.46
N ALA A 146 33.23 -21.79 -12.48
CA ALA A 146 33.93 -23.06 -12.56
C ALA A 146 33.00 -24.20 -12.16
N ILE A 147 32.82 -25.17 -13.04
CA ILE A 147 32.09 -26.40 -12.73
C ILE A 147 33.06 -27.33 -12.02
N SER A 148 32.66 -27.82 -10.85
CA SER A 148 33.54 -28.69 -10.08
C SER A 148 33.81 -30.01 -10.81
N ALA A 149 35.04 -30.50 -10.74
CA ALA A 149 35.45 -31.73 -11.42
C ALA A 149 34.78 -32.98 -10.85
N ASP A 150 34.37 -32.96 -9.58
CA ASP A 150 33.64 -34.04 -8.91
C ASP A 150 32.16 -34.11 -9.29
N TRP A 151 31.69 -33.24 -10.18
CA TRP A 151 30.32 -33.28 -10.72
C TRP A 151 30.19 -34.16 -11.96
N ASP A 152 31.26 -34.85 -12.37
CA ASP A 152 31.23 -35.75 -13.53
C ASP A 152 30.12 -36.80 -13.39
N GLY A 153 29.40 -37.03 -14.49
CA GLY A 153 28.29 -37.97 -14.52
C GLY A 153 26.96 -37.46 -13.97
N ASN A 154 26.89 -36.27 -13.36
CA ASN A 154 25.63 -35.62 -12.94
C ASN A 154 24.97 -34.82 -14.06
N LYS A 155 23.68 -34.52 -13.89
CA LYS A 155 23.00 -33.44 -14.61
C LYS A 155 23.44 -32.10 -14.03
N ILE A 156 23.74 -31.14 -14.88
CA ILE A 156 24.15 -29.80 -14.51
C ILE A 156 23.02 -28.84 -14.86
N VAL A 157 22.42 -28.22 -13.86
CA VAL A 157 21.20 -27.40 -14.02
C VAL A 157 21.44 -26.01 -13.47
N LEU A 158 21.03 -24.97 -14.21
CA LEU A 158 20.88 -23.62 -13.68
C LEU A 158 19.46 -23.49 -13.11
N HIS A 159 19.37 -23.12 -11.84
CA HIS A 159 18.12 -22.82 -11.16
C HIS A 159 18.03 -21.32 -10.93
N PHE A 160 16.96 -20.70 -11.41
CA PHE A 160 16.64 -19.29 -11.13
C PHE A 160 15.39 -19.24 -10.28
N GLU A 161 15.47 -18.65 -9.08
CA GLU A 161 14.32 -18.47 -8.20
C GLU A 161 13.29 -17.51 -8.81
N ALA A 162 13.76 -16.39 -9.38
CA ALA A 162 12.92 -15.48 -10.15
C ALA A 162 13.72 -14.48 -11.01
N VAL A 163 13.25 -14.25 -12.23
CA VAL A 163 13.77 -13.21 -13.13
C VAL A 163 12.58 -12.39 -13.65
N ALA A 164 12.61 -11.07 -13.43
CA ALA A 164 11.53 -10.17 -13.85
C ALA A 164 11.74 -9.74 -15.31
N GLY A 165 11.12 -10.48 -16.24
CA GLY A 165 11.06 -10.16 -17.67
C GLY A 165 11.14 -11.40 -18.56
N PHE A 166 11.02 -11.18 -19.87
CA PHE A 166 11.34 -12.23 -20.83
C PHE A 166 12.84 -12.50 -20.79
N THR A 167 13.20 -13.73 -20.45
CA THR A 167 14.57 -14.14 -20.12
C THR A 167 15.10 -15.11 -21.15
N GLU A 168 16.33 -14.90 -21.60
CA GLU A 168 17.09 -15.80 -22.46
C GLU A 168 18.40 -16.18 -21.75
N VAL A 169 18.69 -17.48 -21.69
CA VAL A 169 19.89 -18.01 -21.02
C VAL A 169 20.81 -18.64 -22.05
N TYR A 170 22.08 -18.29 -21.99
CA TYR A 170 23.13 -18.86 -22.84
C TYR A 170 24.25 -19.44 -21.98
N ALA A 171 24.81 -20.56 -22.43
CA ALA A 171 26.02 -21.18 -21.89
C ALA A 171 27.07 -21.28 -23.01
N ASN A 172 28.26 -20.72 -22.80
CA ASN A 172 29.35 -20.70 -23.80
C ASN A 172 28.88 -20.23 -25.20
N GLY A 173 28.07 -19.17 -25.23
CA GLY A 173 27.53 -18.57 -26.46
C GLY A 173 26.38 -19.32 -27.15
N GLN A 174 25.93 -20.45 -26.61
CA GLN A 174 24.77 -21.21 -27.12
C GLN A 174 23.52 -20.90 -26.28
N LYS A 175 22.35 -20.65 -26.91
CA LYS A 175 21.08 -20.46 -26.19
C LYS A 175 20.64 -21.81 -25.62
N VAL A 176 20.47 -21.87 -24.30
CA VAL A 176 20.14 -23.09 -23.56
C VAL A 176 18.73 -23.08 -22.96
N GLY A 177 18.11 -21.91 -22.79
CA GLY A 177 16.76 -21.81 -22.25
C GLY A 177 16.13 -20.42 -22.41
N GLU A 178 14.82 -20.36 -22.16
CA GLU A 178 14.04 -19.13 -22.07
C GLU A 178 12.90 -19.27 -21.06
N ASN A 179 12.47 -18.16 -20.47
CA ASN A 179 11.32 -18.10 -19.57
C ASN A 179 10.64 -16.73 -19.68
N PHE A 180 9.30 -16.72 -19.63
CA PHE A 180 8.54 -15.48 -19.49
C PHE A 180 7.53 -15.59 -18.34
N ASP A 181 8.05 -15.31 -17.16
CA ASP A 181 7.32 -15.12 -15.90
C ASP A 181 8.10 -14.06 -15.11
N LEU A 182 7.54 -13.53 -14.02
CA LEU A 182 8.20 -12.51 -13.20
C LEU A 182 8.52 -12.96 -11.78
N PHE A 183 7.91 -14.07 -11.31
CA PHE A 183 7.97 -14.45 -9.90
C PHE A 183 8.35 -15.91 -9.65
N LEU A 184 8.05 -16.80 -10.59
CA LEU A 184 8.17 -18.24 -10.37
C LEU A 184 9.50 -18.81 -10.87
N PRO A 185 10.03 -19.83 -10.18
CA PRO A 185 11.33 -20.40 -10.51
C PRO A 185 11.30 -21.18 -11.82
N PHE A 186 12.45 -21.26 -12.49
CA PHE A 186 12.63 -22.11 -13.66
C PHE A 186 14.04 -22.67 -13.73
N ASP A 187 14.13 -23.87 -14.31
CA ASP A 187 15.38 -24.61 -14.47
C ASP A 187 15.81 -24.65 -15.93
N VAL A 188 17.13 -24.64 -16.15
CA VAL A 188 17.75 -24.83 -17.47
C VAL A 188 18.83 -25.91 -17.38
N ASP A 189 18.59 -27.06 -18.00
CA ASP A 189 19.58 -28.14 -18.10
C ASP A 189 20.68 -27.78 -19.10
N ILE A 190 21.90 -27.60 -18.58
CA ILE A 190 23.08 -27.24 -19.39
C ILE A 190 24.04 -28.41 -19.56
N THR A 191 23.68 -29.64 -19.14
CA THR A 191 24.55 -30.82 -19.09
C THR A 191 25.27 -31.08 -20.42
N ASN A 192 24.59 -30.88 -21.55
CA ASN A 192 25.16 -31.14 -22.88
C ASN A 192 26.04 -30.00 -23.43
N TYR A 193 26.10 -28.87 -22.73
CA TYR A 193 26.84 -27.68 -23.14
C TYR A 193 28.11 -27.48 -22.32
N VAL A 194 28.28 -28.27 -21.26
CA VAL A 194 29.35 -28.13 -20.29
C VAL A 194 29.98 -29.46 -19.88
N LYS A 195 31.17 -29.41 -19.29
CA LYS A 195 31.88 -30.56 -18.72
C LYS A 195 32.35 -30.25 -17.30
N ALA A 196 32.36 -31.27 -16.46
CA ALA A 196 32.93 -31.15 -15.12
C ALA A 196 34.42 -30.72 -15.20
N GLY A 197 34.83 -29.81 -14.32
CA GLY A 197 36.19 -29.29 -14.24
C GLY A 197 36.51 -28.13 -15.18
N GLU A 198 35.59 -27.71 -16.06
CA GLU A 198 35.79 -26.56 -16.94
C GLU A 198 35.14 -25.27 -16.39
N GLN A 199 35.49 -24.13 -17.00
CA GLN A 199 34.77 -22.88 -16.79
C GLN A 199 33.67 -22.73 -17.84
N VAL A 200 32.49 -22.29 -17.41
CA VAL A 200 31.38 -21.94 -18.30
C VAL A 200 31.05 -20.45 -18.16
N GLU A 201 30.89 -19.77 -19.29
CA GLU A 201 30.29 -18.45 -19.34
C GLU A 201 28.77 -18.58 -19.39
N ILE A 202 28.10 -17.97 -18.43
CA ILE A 202 26.64 -17.82 -18.37
C ILE A 202 26.28 -16.39 -18.74
N LEU A 203 25.42 -16.25 -19.75
CA LEU A 203 24.83 -14.99 -20.16
C LEU A 203 23.32 -15.05 -19.97
N VAL A 204 22.75 -14.04 -19.31
CA VAL A 204 21.31 -13.89 -19.09
C VAL A 204 20.85 -12.58 -19.71
N GLY A 205 20.08 -12.69 -20.78
CA GLY A 205 19.46 -11.57 -21.47
C GLY A 205 18.04 -11.37 -20.95
N VAL A 206 17.68 -10.15 -20.58
CA VAL A 206 16.35 -9.85 -20.04
C VAL A 206 15.74 -8.66 -20.77
N ARG A 207 14.49 -8.82 -21.20
CA ARG A 207 13.63 -7.75 -21.72
C ARG A 207 12.47 -7.52 -20.76
N SER A 208 12.29 -6.27 -20.33
CA SER A 208 11.17 -5.86 -19.48
C SER A 208 9.83 -6.35 -20.04
N GLN A 209 8.95 -6.82 -19.15
CA GLN A 209 7.57 -7.18 -19.52
C GLN A 209 6.84 -6.03 -20.21
N SER A 210 7.16 -4.78 -19.83
CA SER A 210 6.52 -3.57 -20.37
C SER A 210 6.74 -3.39 -21.88
N LEU A 211 7.76 -4.06 -22.44
CA LEU A 211 8.05 -4.01 -23.87
C LEU A 211 7.07 -4.83 -24.71
N PHE A 212 6.43 -5.82 -24.09
CA PHE A 212 5.44 -6.71 -24.70
C PHE A 212 4.00 -6.19 -24.54
N GLU A 213 3.81 -5.03 -23.90
CA GLU A 213 2.48 -4.47 -23.69
C GLU A 213 1.80 -4.06 -25.00
N ASP A 214 0.50 -4.36 -25.10
CA ASP A 214 -0.38 -3.93 -26.20
C ASP A 214 -1.52 -3.06 -25.69
N THR A 215 -1.45 -1.77 -25.96
CA THR A 215 -2.44 -0.77 -25.54
C THR A 215 -3.43 -0.41 -26.65
N SER A 216 -3.54 -1.23 -27.70
CA SER A 216 -4.47 -0.99 -28.82
C SER A 216 -5.95 -1.00 -28.43
N THR A 217 -6.30 -1.65 -27.33
CA THR A 217 -7.68 -1.79 -26.82
C THR A 217 -7.75 -1.52 -25.30
N LYS A 218 -8.34 -2.42 -24.50
CA LYS A 218 -8.39 -2.33 -23.03
C LYS A 218 -7.40 -3.33 -22.44
N GLY A 219 -6.78 -2.97 -21.32
CA GLY A 219 -5.66 -3.74 -20.81
C GLY A 219 -4.38 -3.57 -21.63
N ARG A 220 -3.29 -4.15 -21.13
CA ARG A 220 -1.95 -4.00 -21.73
C ARG A 220 -1.03 -5.19 -21.52
N ARG A 221 -1.08 -5.85 -20.35
CA ARG A 221 -0.15 -6.91 -19.93
C ARG A 221 -0.62 -8.28 -20.40
N ILE A 222 0.26 -9.02 -21.06
CA ILE A 222 -0.01 -10.38 -21.57
C ILE A 222 0.45 -11.50 -20.63
N VAL A 223 1.13 -11.15 -19.52
CA VAL A 223 1.57 -12.08 -18.48
C VAL A 223 1.06 -11.62 -17.12
N PRO A 224 0.81 -12.54 -16.17
CA PRO A 224 0.53 -12.19 -14.78
C PRO A 224 1.72 -11.45 -14.18
N ALA A 225 1.52 -10.18 -13.85
CA ALA A 225 2.60 -9.32 -13.36
C ALA A 225 2.34 -8.77 -11.96
N GLY A 226 1.22 -9.16 -11.35
CA GLY A 226 0.84 -8.79 -9.99
C GLY A 226 0.67 -7.29 -9.79
N SER A 227 0.58 -6.91 -8.52
CA SER A 227 0.66 -5.51 -8.09
C SER A 227 2.11 -5.04 -8.00
N MET A 228 2.31 -3.72 -7.95
CA MET A 228 3.56 -2.99 -7.68
C MET A 228 4.87 -3.66 -8.15
N TRP A 229 5.46 -4.54 -7.32
CA TRP A 229 6.79 -5.14 -7.53
C TRP A 229 6.98 -5.74 -8.93
N GLY A 230 6.17 -6.72 -9.31
CA GLY A 230 6.41 -7.52 -10.50
C GLY A 230 6.45 -6.71 -11.80
N TYR A 231 5.54 -5.74 -11.97
CA TYR A 231 5.49 -4.96 -13.21
C TYR A 231 6.51 -3.81 -13.27
N LEU A 232 7.09 -3.42 -12.13
CA LEU A 232 8.02 -2.29 -12.02
C LEU A 232 9.50 -2.71 -12.09
N VAL A 233 9.85 -3.86 -11.53
CA VAL A 233 11.25 -4.31 -11.44
C VAL A 233 11.69 -5.09 -12.68
N ASN A 234 13.00 -5.12 -12.95
CA ASN A 234 13.57 -5.83 -14.09
C ASN A 234 14.86 -6.55 -13.73
N GLY A 235 15.03 -7.77 -14.25
CA GLY A 235 16.23 -8.59 -14.06
C GLY A 235 16.12 -9.65 -12.97
N ILE A 236 17.26 -10.25 -12.63
CA ILE A 236 17.35 -11.36 -11.67
C ILE A 236 17.19 -10.80 -10.25
N TRP A 237 16.02 -11.03 -9.64
CA TRP A 237 15.68 -10.40 -8.35
C TRP A 237 15.58 -11.39 -7.18
N GLN A 238 15.69 -12.69 -7.45
CA GLN A 238 15.91 -13.74 -6.45
C GLN A 238 17.12 -14.59 -6.83
N ASP A 239 17.49 -15.53 -5.96
CA ASP A 239 18.75 -16.26 -6.02
C ASP A 239 18.93 -17.09 -7.30
N VAL A 240 20.19 -17.34 -7.65
CA VAL A 240 20.57 -18.21 -8.77
C VAL A 240 21.51 -19.29 -8.26
N TYR A 241 21.28 -20.54 -8.67
CA TYR A 241 22.11 -21.67 -8.30
C TYR A 241 22.55 -22.45 -9.54
N LEU A 242 23.76 -23.02 -9.46
CA LEU A 242 24.19 -24.11 -10.32
C LEU A 242 24.09 -25.40 -9.51
N LEU A 243 23.35 -26.38 -10.02
CA LEU A 243 23.04 -27.62 -9.33
C LEU A 243 23.69 -28.80 -10.05
N ALA A 244 24.19 -29.77 -9.26
CA ALA A 244 24.56 -31.10 -9.73
C ALA A 244 23.57 -32.12 -9.19
N ILE A 245 22.77 -32.70 -10.08
CA ILE A 245 21.70 -33.63 -9.75
C ILE A 245 22.06 -35.01 -10.31
N PRO A 246 21.92 -36.11 -9.54
CA PRO A 246 22.14 -37.46 -10.05
C PRO A 246 21.28 -37.77 -11.29
N LYS A 247 21.81 -38.56 -12.23
CA LYS A 247 21.06 -38.98 -13.44
C LYS A 247 19.84 -39.84 -13.17
N ILE A 248 19.85 -40.53 -12.02
CA ILE A 248 18.73 -41.28 -11.48
C ILE A 248 18.36 -40.55 -10.19
N ASN A 249 17.26 -39.80 -10.22
CA ASN A 249 16.88 -38.90 -9.12
C ASN A 249 15.39 -38.98 -8.82
N ILE A 250 15.03 -38.46 -7.65
CA ILE A 250 13.66 -38.15 -7.27
C ILE A 250 13.41 -36.70 -7.70
N SER A 251 12.63 -36.50 -8.76
CA SER A 251 12.44 -35.16 -9.34
C SER A 251 11.35 -34.35 -8.66
N HIS A 252 10.40 -35.02 -8.01
CA HIS A 252 9.28 -34.37 -7.34
C HIS A 252 8.63 -35.27 -6.29
N VAL A 253 8.20 -34.68 -5.19
CA VAL A 253 7.39 -35.32 -4.15
C VAL A 253 6.21 -34.43 -3.78
N PHE A 254 5.00 -35.00 -3.76
CA PHE A 254 3.84 -34.37 -3.16
C PHE A 254 3.37 -35.19 -1.97
N ILE A 255 3.38 -34.56 -0.80
CA ILE A 255 2.96 -35.16 0.46
C ILE A 255 1.51 -34.74 0.72
N LYS A 256 0.60 -35.72 0.85
CA LYS A 256 -0.81 -35.49 1.13
C LYS A 256 -1.17 -36.05 2.51
N PRO A 257 -1.29 -35.19 3.53
CA PRO A 257 -1.82 -35.59 4.83
C PRO A 257 -3.34 -35.81 4.74
N LEU A 258 -3.79 -37.06 4.71
CA LEU A 258 -5.22 -37.42 4.70
C LEU A 258 -5.65 -37.78 6.12
N VAL A 259 -5.80 -36.76 6.98
CA VAL A 259 -6.03 -36.92 8.42
C VAL A 259 -7.27 -37.76 8.71
N ALA A 260 -8.43 -37.44 8.12
CA ALA A 260 -9.66 -38.20 8.32
C ALA A 260 -9.57 -39.67 7.84
N LYS A 261 -8.62 -39.98 6.95
CA LYS A 261 -8.35 -41.34 6.45
C LYS A 261 -7.22 -42.04 7.18
N HIS A 262 -6.59 -41.41 8.19
CA HIS A 262 -5.43 -41.96 8.89
C HIS A 262 -4.34 -42.44 7.92
N THR A 263 -4.09 -41.68 6.85
CA THR A 263 -3.16 -42.08 5.78
C THR A 263 -2.28 -40.90 5.37
N LEU A 264 -0.98 -41.13 5.28
CA LEU A 264 -0.04 -40.25 4.58
C LEU A 264 0.17 -40.81 3.17
N GLU A 265 -0.30 -40.08 2.16
CA GLU A 265 -0.11 -40.44 0.75
C GLU A 265 1.05 -39.65 0.15
N LEU A 266 1.97 -40.34 -0.51
CA LEU A 266 3.12 -39.77 -1.19
C LEU A 266 2.96 -40.02 -2.70
N GLU A 267 2.90 -38.96 -3.49
CA GLU A 267 3.06 -39.03 -4.94
C GLU A 267 4.48 -38.65 -5.31
N ILE A 268 5.21 -39.58 -5.94
CA ILE A 268 6.64 -39.47 -6.16
C ILE A 268 6.90 -39.59 -7.66
N THR A 269 7.64 -38.63 -8.21
CA THR A 269 8.14 -38.68 -9.58
C THR A 269 9.63 -38.98 -9.55
N LEU A 270 10.03 -40.01 -10.29
CA LEU A 270 11.41 -40.46 -10.43
C LEU A 270 11.87 -40.18 -11.86
N GLU A 271 13.09 -39.72 -12.03
CA GLU A 271 13.69 -39.46 -13.34
C GLU A 271 14.88 -40.38 -13.57
N ASN A 272 14.94 -41.00 -14.74
CA ASN A 272 16.11 -41.72 -15.23
C ASN A 272 16.57 -41.14 -16.57
N THR A 273 17.66 -40.36 -16.53
CA THR A 273 18.30 -39.77 -17.71
C THR A 273 19.48 -40.59 -18.23
N THR A 274 19.64 -41.83 -17.76
CA THR A 274 20.59 -42.77 -18.37
C THR A 274 20.06 -43.31 -19.71
N ASN A 275 20.88 -44.07 -20.42
CA ASN A 275 20.52 -44.60 -21.74
C ASN A 275 19.81 -45.97 -21.70
N LYS A 276 19.42 -46.44 -20.52
CA LYS A 276 18.77 -47.76 -20.35
C LYS A 276 17.89 -47.81 -19.11
N GLU A 277 17.01 -48.81 -19.08
CA GLU A 277 16.26 -49.15 -17.89
C GLU A 277 17.20 -49.61 -16.76
N VAL A 278 16.85 -49.23 -15.53
CA VAL A 278 17.56 -49.63 -14.31
C VAL A 278 16.57 -50.09 -13.25
N THR A 279 16.97 -51.03 -12.40
CA THR A 279 16.18 -51.45 -11.24
C THR A 279 16.74 -50.82 -9.98
N HIS A 280 15.91 -50.08 -9.26
CA HIS A 280 16.26 -49.40 -8.01
C HIS A 280 15.24 -49.72 -6.91
N TYR A 281 15.59 -49.32 -5.69
CA TYR A 281 14.79 -49.44 -4.49
C TYR A 281 14.56 -48.04 -3.95
N LEU A 282 13.29 -47.74 -3.67
CA LEU A 282 12.88 -46.53 -2.99
C LEU A 282 12.50 -46.89 -1.56
N SER A 283 13.04 -46.17 -0.58
CA SER A 283 12.73 -46.32 0.85
C SER A 283 12.88 -44.97 1.53
N GLY A 284 12.61 -44.88 2.83
CA GLY A 284 12.73 -43.61 3.54
C GLY A 284 12.19 -43.67 4.95
N ASP A 285 12.20 -42.51 5.61
CA ASP A 285 11.58 -42.31 6.91
C ASP A 285 11.00 -40.90 7.05
N VAL A 286 10.16 -40.74 8.07
CA VAL A 286 9.63 -39.45 8.50
C VAL A 286 10.13 -39.20 9.90
N ARG A 287 10.71 -38.02 10.14
CA ARG A 287 11.24 -37.61 11.45
C ARG A 287 10.71 -36.25 11.84
N GLU A 288 10.53 -36.03 13.15
CA GLU A 288 10.17 -34.71 13.66
C GLU A 288 11.20 -33.66 13.24
N TRP A 289 10.74 -32.51 12.74
CA TRP A 289 11.56 -31.37 12.39
C TRP A 289 11.62 -30.41 13.56
N ILE A 290 12.83 -30.18 14.08
CA ILE A 290 13.05 -29.46 15.32
C ILE A 290 13.62 -28.09 14.99
N ASN A 291 12.86 -27.04 15.27
CA ASN A 291 13.35 -25.67 15.19
C ASN A 291 14.41 -25.43 16.29
N LYS A 292 15.60 -25.00 15.89
CA LYS A 292 16.73 -24.63 16.76
C LYS A 292 17.10 -23.14 16.62
N ALA A 293 16.29 -22.34 15.94
CA ALA A 293 16.48 -20.90 15.85
C ALA A 293 16.50 -20.28 17.26
N GLY A 294 17.21 -19.15 17.40
CA GLY A 294 17.28 -18.46 18.67
C GLY A 294 15.95 -17.75 19.00
N THR A 295 15.89 -17.10 20.16
CA THR A 295 14.67 -16.38 20.59
C THR A 295 14.82 -14.86 20.56
N THR A 296 15.99 -14.35 20.16
CA THR A 296 16.25 -12.91 20.06
C THR A 296 15.87 -12.39 18.68
N VAL A 297 15.64 -11.08 18.57
CA VAL A 297 15.31 -10.42 17.30
C VAL A 297 16.31 -10.71 16.17
N ASN A 298 17.59 -10.92 16.51
CA ASN A 298 18.64 -11.19 15.52
C ASN A 298 18.79 -12.67 15.17
N SER A 299 18.44 -13.59 16.09
CA SER A 299 18.66 -15.03 15.95
C SER A 299 17.41 -15.85 15.66
N ALA A 300 16.21 -15.35 15.99
CA ALA A 300 14.95 -16.00 15.68
C ALA A 300 14.63 -16.10 14.18
N PRO A 301 14.99 -15.11 13.33
CA PRO A 301 14.72 -15.21 11.90
C PRO A 301 15.75 -16.05 11.12
N VAL A 302 16.84 -16.46 11.78
CA VAL A 302 17.91 -17.23 11.13
C VAL A 302 17.50 -18.70 11.12
N SER A 303 17.50 -19.32 9.93
CA SER A 303 17.22 -20.75 9.81
C SER A 303 18.23 -21.56 10.62
N ASN A 304 17.72 -22.37 11.53
CA ASN A 304 18.51 -23.35 12.27
C ASN A 304 17.57 -24.46 12.74
N TRP A 305 17.83 -25.68 12.34
CA TRP A 305 16.94 -26.81 12.57
C TRP A 305 17.68 -28.13 12.51
N ASP A 306 17.08 -29.19 13.04
CA ASP A 306 17.53 -30.58 12.92
C ASP A 306 16.35 -31.55 12.76
N LEU A 307 16.63 -32.78 12.35
CA LEU A 307 15.68 -33.89 12.44
C LEU A 307 15.92 -34.66 13.74
N ALA A 308 14.85 -35.18 14.35
CA ALA A 308 14.97 -36.10 15.47
C ALA A 308 15.79 -37.35 15.10
N ASP A 309 16.45 -37.95 16.09
CA ASP A 309 17.27 -39.17 15.87
C ASP A 309 16.39 -40.37 15.51
N ASN A 310 15.22 -40.48 16.14
CA ASN A 310 14.28 -41.57 15.92
C ASN A 310 13.27 -41.20 14.82
N ALA A 311 12.99 -42.18 13.95
CA ALA A 311 11.92 -42.06 12.96
C ALA A 311 10.54 -42.16 13.64
N SER A 312 9.64 -41.25 13.26
CA SER A 312 8.22 -41.32 13.58
C SER A 312 7.52 -42.36 12.69
N LEU A 313 7.91 -42.46 11.41
CA LEU A 313 7.38 -43.43 10.46
C LEU A 313 8.49 -43.98 9.55
N SER A 314 8.31 -45.20 9.05
CA SER A 314 9.13 -45.77 7.96
C SER A 314 8.35 -45.75 6.65
N VAL A 315 9.02 -45.36 5.56
CA VAL A 315 8.52 -45.57 4.20
C VAL A 315 8.98 -46.95 3.73
N PRO A 316 8.04 -47.88 3.44
CA PRO A 316 8.40 -49.25 3.10
C PRO A 316 9.18 -49.32 1.78
N GLN A 317 10.20 -50.18 1.74
CA GLN A 317 11.04 -50.35 0.56
C GLN A 317 10.22 -50.88 -0.63
N GLN A 318 10.27 -50.18 -1.76
CA GLN A 318 9.65 -50.57 -3.03
C GLN A 318 10.71 -50.86 -4.08
N LYS A 319 10.59 -52.00 -4.78
CA LYS A 319 11.43 -52.30 -5.94
C LYS A 319 10.78 -51.70 -7.18
N ILE A 320 11.53 -50.88 -7.91
CA ILE A 320 11.03 -50.12 -9.06
C ILE A 320 11.93 -50.40 -10.27
N ASN A 321 11.31 -50.71 -11.42
CA ASN A 321 11.98 -50.69 -12.71
C ASN A 321 11.78 -49.31 -13.32
N LEU A 322 12.87 -48.58 -13.54
CA LEU A 322 12.88 -47.22 -14.02
C LEU A 322 13.29 -47.20 -15.50
N PRO A 323 12.32 -47.14 -16.44
CA PRO A 323 12.64 -46.88 -17.84
C PRO A 323 13.27 -45.49 -17.97
N THR A 324 13.86 -45.20 -19.13
CA THR A 324 14.37 -43.85 -19.43
C THR A 324 13.23 -42.83 -19.43
N GLY A 325 13.43 -41.67 -18.81
CA GLY A 325 12.42 -40.62 -18.65
C GLY A 325 11.81 -40.58 -17.25
N MET A 326 10.57 -40.09 -17.15
CA MET A 326 9.86 -39.92 -15.88
C MET A 326 9.00 -41.13 -15.54
N THR A 327 8.99 -41.54 -14.28
CA THR A 327 8.12 -42.59 -13.72
C THR A 327 7.41 -42.04 -12.49
N GLN A 328 6.09 -42.14 -12.44
CA GLN A 328 5.28 -41.75 -11.28
C GLN A 328 4.82 -42.96 -10.49
N LEU A 329 4.79 -42.83 -9.17
CA LEU A 329 4.22 -43.83 -8.26
C LEU A 329 3.57 -43.17 -7.04
N THR A 330 2.64 -43.90 -6.43
CA THR A 330 1.95 -43.49 -5.20
C THR A 330 2.22 -44.51 -4.09
N ILE A 331 2.58 -44.03 -2.90
CA ILE A 331 2.75 -44.83 -1.70
C ILE A 331 1.78 -44.32 -0.63
N GLN A 332 1.03 -45.22 -0.01
CA GLN A 332 0.15 -44.90 1.12
C GLN A 332 0.69 -45.54 2.40
N ILE A 333 0.84 -44.73 3.44
CA ILE A 333 1.36 -45.14 4.74
C ILE A 333 0.25 -44.95 5.77
N PRO A 334 -0.19 -46.02 6.47
CA PRO A 334 -1.19 -45.91 7.52
C PRO A 334 -0.61 -45.21 8.75
N ILE A 335 -1.36 -44.27 9.32
CA ILE A 335 -0.97 -43.46 10.48
C ILE A 335 -1.80 -43.87 11.69
N LYS A 336 -1.15 -44.25 12.79
CA LYS A 336 -1.82 -44.52 14.06
C LYS A 336 -1.88 -43.25 14.90
N GLU A 337 -2.84 -43.22 15.83
CA GLU A 337 -2.94 -42.15 16.81
C GLU A 337 -1.63 -42.02 17.59
N GLY A 338 -1.07 -40.80 17.64
CA GLY A 338 0.20 -40.50 18.30
C GLY A 338 1.46 -40.70 17.45
N ASP A 339 1.36 -41.26 16.22
CA ASP A 339 2.53 -41.38 15.32
C ASP A 339 3.00 -39.98 14.85
N LEU A 340 2.05 -39.10 14.53
CA LEU A 340 2.28 -37.71 14.12
C LEU A 340 1.38 -36.76 14.90
N ASN A 341 1.93 -35.63 15.34
CA ASN A 341 1.20 -34.54 15.97
C ASN A 341 0.65 -33.60 14.90
N TYR A 342 -0.55 -33.05 15.15
CA TYR A 342 -1.18 -32.12 14.21
C TYR A 342 -0.40 -30.84 14.06
N TRP A 343 -0.32 -30.32 12.83
CA TRP A 343 0.02 -28.93 12.59
C TRP A 343 -1.24 -28.06 12.77
N SER A 344 -1.11 -26.98 13.53
CA SER A 344 -2.08 -25.88 13.64
C SER A 344 -1.36 -24.56 13.93
N PRO A 345 -2.04 -23.39 13.82
CA PRO A 345 -1.45 -22.10 14.21
C PRO A 345 -0.89 -22.05 15.64
N GLU A 346 -1.53 -22.75 16.56
CA GLU A 346 -1.16 -22.85 17.98
C GLU A 346 -0.03 -23.85 18.21
N PHE A 347 -0.02 -24.95 17.44
CA PHE A 347 0.95 -26.03 17.54
C PHE A 347 1.54 -26.35 16.16
N PRO A 348 2.54 -25.57 15.69
CA PRO A 348 3.14 -25.74 14.36
C PRO A 348 4.10 -26.94 14.30
N ASN A 349 3.60 -28.15 14.59
CA ASN A 349 4.38 -29.38 14.52
C ASN A 349 4.76 -29.69 13.07
N LEU A 350 6.05 -29.87 12.80
CA LEU A 350 6.59 -30.13 11.46
C LEU A 350 7.38 -31.44 11.43
N TYR A 351 7.42 -32.06 10.26
CA TYR A 351 8.13 -33.31 9.99
C TYR A 351 8.94 -33.19 8.70
N GLY A 352 10.07 -33.89 8.66
CA GLY A 352 10.87 -34.09 7.44
C GLY A 352 10.68 -35.50 6.90
N LEU A 353 10.24 -35.60 5.64
CA LEU A 353 10.30 -36.83 4.85
C LEU A 353 11.68 -36.92 4.20
N THR A 354 12.39 -38.02 4.44
CA THR A 354 13.64 -38.34 3.73
C THR A 354 13.43 -39.58 2.88
N LEU A 355 13.60 -39.46 1.56
CA LEU A 355 13.53 -40.57 0.63
C LEU A 355 14.90 -40.92 0.10
N LEU A 356 15.19 -42.22 0.05
CA LEU A 356 16.43 -42.80 -0.47
C LEU A 356 16.10 -43.60 -1.73
N LEU A 357 16.72 -43.24 -2.85
CA LEU A 357 16.64 -43.97 -4.11
C LEU A 357 18.00 -44.61 -4.40
N GLY A 358 18.07 -45.94 -4.53
CA GLY A 358 19.35 -46.64 -4.66
C GLY A 358 19.25 -48.00 -5.31
N ASP A 359 20.39 -48.59 -5.64
CA ASP A 359 20.49 -50.02 -5.93
C ASP A 359 20.87 -50.80 -4.65
N ASN A 360 21.00 -52.13 -4.73
CA ASN A 360 21.41 -52.94 -3.56
C ASN A 360 22.83 -52.64 -3.03
N LYS A 361 23.61 -51.83 -3.74
CA LYS A 361 25.01 -51.52 -3.40
C LYS A 361 25.18 -50.10 -2.85
N SER A 362 24.33 -49.16 -3.27
CA SER A 362 24.53 -47.73 -3.03
C SER A 362 23.26 -46.91 -3.23
N VAL A 363 23.10 -45.89 -2.40
CA VAL A 363 22.15 -44.80 -2.62
C VAL A 363 22.63 -43.96 -3.81
N LYS A 364 21.73 -43.61 -4.72
CA LYS A 364 21.97 -42.75 -5.88
C LYS A 364 21.49 -41.33 -5.64
N ASP A 365 20.39 -41.17 -4.93
CA ASP A 365 19.81 -39.86 -4.63
C ASP A 365 19.11 -39.87 -3.28
N ILE A 366 19.05 -38.69 -2.68
CA ILE A 366 18.34 -38.41 -1.43
C ILE A 366 17.48 -37.17 -1.70
N GLU A 367 16.19 -37.29 -1.42
CA GLU A 367 15.24 -36.17 -1.46
C GLU A 367 14.74 -35.88 -0.05
N TYR A 368 14.66 -34.60 0.29
CA TYR A 368 14.11 -34.12 1.55
C TYR A 368 12.94 -33.17 1.29
N GLU A 369 11.81 -33.42 1.96
CA GLU A 369 10.65 -32.53 1.91
C GLU A 369 10.06 -32.32 3.30
N ARG A 370 9.76 -31.06 3.65
CA ARG A 370 9.15 -30.69 4.93
C ARG A 370 7.63 -30.62 4.80
N PHE A 371 6.90 -31.11 5.81
CA PHE A 371 5.43 -31.03 5.84
C PHE A 371 4.88 -30.96 7.28
N GLY A 372 3.58 -30.70 7.39
CA GLY A 372 2.82 -30.79 8.63
C GLY A 372 1.65 -31.77 8.49
N TRP A 373 1.38 -32.56 9.53
CA TRP A 373 0.24 -33.48 9.55
C TRP A 373 -1.05 -32.70 9.82
N ARG A 374 -1.79 -32.31 8.77
CA ARG A 374 -3.03 -31.53 8.88
C ARG A 374 -3.95 -31.67 7.68
N GLU A 375 -5.25 -31.51 7.90
CA GLU A 375 -6.26 -31.57 6.82
C GLU A 375 -7.21 -30.37 6.88
N TRP A 376 -7.45 -29.76 5.73
CA TRP A 376 -8.47 -28.74 5.52
C TRP A 376 -9.71 -29.36 4.90
N SER A 377 -10.88 -29.07 5.46
CA SER A 377 -12.16 -29.55 4.91
C SER A 377 -13.27 -28.54 5.13
N PHE A 378 -14.40 -28.74 4.47
CA PHE A 378 -15.62 -27.96 4.68
C PHE A 378 -16.73 -28.83 5.28
N ASN A 379 -17.53 -28.24 6.17
CA ASN A 379 -18.79 -28.82 6.63
C ASN A 379 -19.89 -27.76 6.48
N GLY A 380 -20.64 -27.84 5.39
CA GLY A 380 -21.55 -26.77 5.00
C GLY A 380 -20.80 -25.46 4.72
N SER A 381 -21.15 -24.39 5.44
CA SER A 381 -20.50 -23.08 5.37
C SER A 381 -19.25 -22.96 6.25
N ASP A 382 -18.94 -23.96 7.06
CA ASP A 382 -17.81 -23.87 7.99
C ASP A 382 -16.54 -24.41 7.36
N GLN A 383 -15.44 -23.68 7.53
CA GLN A 383 -14.10 -24.15 7.26
C GLN A 383 -13.51 -24.85 8.49
N LEU A 384 -12.97 -26.05 8.25
CA LEU A 384 -12.39 -26.89 9.29
C LEU A 384 -10.89 -27.09 9.08
N LEU A 385 -10.14 -27.09 10.19
CA LEU A 385 -8.77 -27.59 10.28
C LEU A 385 -8.76 -28.77 11.24
N ASN A 386 -8.29 -29.93 10.77
CA ASN A 386 -8.23 -31.18 11.56
C ASN A 386 -9.59 -31.57 12.16
N GLY A 387 -10.69 -31.29 11.45
CA GLY A 387 -12.06 -31.58 11.90
C GLY A 387 -12.69 -30.54 12.82
N HIS A 388 -12.00 -29.45 13.14
CA HIS A 388 -12.50 -28.38 14.02
C HIS A 388 -12.69 -27.07 13.26
N VAL A 389 -13.76 -26.33 13.56
CA VAL A 389 -14.03 -25.01 12.99
C VAL A 389 -12.89 -24.05 13.34
N VAL A 390 -12.39 -23.32 12.34
CA VAL A 390 -11.34 -22.32 12.52
C VAL A 390 -11.74 -21.01 11.86
N GLN A 391 -11.48 -19.91 12.57
CA GLN A 391 -11.59 -18.56 12.02
C GLN A 391 -10.20 -18.06 11.64
N LEU A 392 -10.02 -17.71 10.38
CA LEU A 392 -8.78 -17.18 9.84
C LEU A 392 -8.84 -15.66 9.91
N LYS A 393 -7.99 -15.09 10.76
CA LYS A 393 -7.89 -13.65 11.04
C LYS A 393 -6.56 -13.20 10.49
N GLY A 394 -6.57 -12.41 9.43
CA GLY A 394 -5.38 -12.13 8.67
C GLY A 394 -5.16 -10.69 8.26
N ASP A 395 -4.03 -10.56 7.58
CA ASP A 395 -3.53 -9.35 6.94
C ASP A 395 -3.24 -9.66 5.47
N SER A 396 -3.54 -8.72 4.59
CA SER A 396 -3.09 -8.71 3.20
C SER A 396 -2.04 -7.63 3.07
N TRP A 397 -0.92 -7.87 2.39
CA TRP A 397 0.12 -6.85 2.20
C TRP A 397 0.76 -6.91 0.82
N HIS A 398 1.06 -5.75 0.25
CA HIS A 398 1.81 -5.61 -1.01
C HIS A 398 3.32 -5.77 -0.80
N PHE A 399 3.99 -6.28 -1.83
CA PHE A 399 5.45 -6.35 -1.84
C PHE A 399 6.05 -4.99 -2.20
N MET A 400 6.62 -4.31 -1.22
CA MET A 400 7.11 -2.92 -1.29
C MET A 400 8.65 -2.80 -1.35
N GLY A 401 9.33 -3.92 -1.59
CA GLY A 401 10.75 -3.95 -1.94
C GLY A 401 11.68 -4.48 -0.87
N VAL A 402 12.94 -4.04 -0.89
CA VAL A 402 14.08 -4.74 -0.25
C VAL A 402 13.87 -5.14 1.21
N PRO A 403 13.25 -4.33 2.09
CA PRO A 403 12.97 -4.78 3.46
C PRO A 403 12.20 -6.09 3.55
N GLN A 404 11.39 -6.43 2.54
CA GLN A 404 10.59 -7.66 2.46
C GLN A 404 11.34 -8.86 1.88
N LEU A 405 12.54 -8.68 1.30
CA LEU A 405 13.34 -9.76 0.71
C LEU A 405 14.14 -10.55 1.79
N THR A 406 13.56 -10.78 2.96
CA THR A 406 14.26 -11.46 4.06
C THR A 406 13.31 -12.16 5.02
N ARG A 407 13.74 -13.34 5.51
CA ARG A 407 13.11 -14.05 6.64
C ARG A 407 12.92 -13.16 7.87
N ARG A 408 13.79 -12.17 8.08
CA ARG A 408 13.69 -11.17 9.16
C ARG A 408 12.39 -10.39 9.12
N TYR A 409 11.95 -10.00 7.93
CA TYR A 409 10.71 -9.25 7.74
C TYR A 409 9.49 -10.15 7.91
N ALA A 410 9.51 -11.35 7.30
CA ALA A 410 8.46 -12.34 7.47
C ALA A 410 8.24 -12.66 8.96
N TRP A 411 9.32 -12.91 9.71
CA TRP A 411 9.26 -13.16 11.15
C TRP A 411 8.69 -11.96 11.93
N ALA A 412 9.11 -10.74 11.62
CA ALA A 412 8.62 -9.53 12.29
C ALA A 412 7.13 -9.28 12.01
N TRP A 413 6.70 -9.47 10.77
CA TRP A 413 5.31 -9.35 10.36
C TRP A 413 4.43 -10.38 11.07
N PHE A 414 4.82 -11.65 11.02
CA PHE A 414 4.06 -12.73 11.65
C PHE A 414 4.04 -12.61 13.17
N SER A 415 5.10 -12.07 13.79
CA SER A 415 5.10 -11.73 15.21
C SER A 415 4.05 -10.66 15.53
N ALA A 416 3.98 -9.60 14.73
CA ALA A 416 2.95 -8.56 14.90
C ALA A 416 1.53 -9.11 14.72
N LEU A 417 1.32 -10.06 13.81
CA LEU A 417 0.01 -10.71 13.66
C LEU A 417 -0.36 -11.52 14.90
N LYS A 418 0.57 -12.33 15.43
CA LYS A 418 0.34 -13.04 16.70
C LYS A 418 0.03 -12.06 17.84
N ASP A 419 0.75 -10.95 17.92
CA ASP A 419 0.51 -9.90 18.92
C ASP A 419 -0.87 -9.22 18.77
N ALA A 420 -1.44 -9.23 17.56
CA ALA A 420 -2.79 -8.79 17.22
C ALA A 420 -3.86 -9.90 17.30
N ASN A 421 -3.54 -11.06 17.89
CA ASN A 421 -4.39 -12.26 17.93
C ASN A 421 -4.83 -12.75 16.53
N ALA A 422 -4.09 -12.40 15.48
CA ALA A 422 -4.26 -12.89 14.11
C ALA A 422 -3.45 -14.17 13.88
N ASN A 423 -3.86 -14.97 12.89
CA ASN A 423 -3.29 -16.29 12.58
C ASN A 423 -3.18 -16.57 11.07
N ALA A 424 -3.47 -15.60 10.20
CA ALA A 424 -3.42 -15.78 8.76
C ALA A 424 -2.76 -14.61 8.02
N VAL A 425 -2.30 -14.85 6.80
CA VAL A 425 -1.85 -13.83 5.86
C VAL A 425 -2.27 -14.16 4.43
N ARG A 426 -2.38 -13.11 3.61
CA ARG A 426 -2.52 -13.19 2.16
C ARG A 426 -1.39 -12.38 1.53
N PRO A 427 -0.37 -13.02 0.93
CA PRO A 427 0.64 -12.35 0.12
C PRO A 427 -0.04 -11.68 -1.08
N HIS A 428 -0.35 -10.39 -0.96
CA HIS A 428 -1.42 -9.79 -1.75
C HIS A 428 -0.99 -9.48 -3.19
N ALA A 429 -1.80 -9.97 -4.13
CA ALA A 429 -1.81 -9.72 -5.56
C ALA A 429 -0.52 -10.09 -6.29
N GLN A 430 0.27 -11.02 -5.74
CA GLN A 430 1.49 -11.53 -6.36
C GLN A 430 2.08 -12.71 -5.57
N VAL A 431 2.93 -13.47 -6.24
CA VAL A 431 3.68 -14.56 -5.63
C VAL A 431 4.85 -14.00 -4.81
N TYR A 432 4.95 -14.41 -3.55
CA TYR A 432 6.05 -14.04 -2.66
C TYR A 432 7.21 -15.05 -2.73
N PRO A 433 8.42 -14.67 -2.30
CA PRO A 433 9.52 -15.61 -2.11
C PRO A 433 9.15 -16.76 -1.16
N GLN A 434 9.60 -17.97 -1.46
CA GLN A 434 9.19 -19.19 -0.74
C GLN A 434 9.51 -19.15 0.76
N PHE A 435 10.55 -18.44 1.18
CA PHE A 435 10.90 -18.32 2.60
C PHE A 435 9.78 -17.72 3.46
N TYR A 436 8.80 -17.00 2.88
CA TYR A 436 7.61 -16.56 3.62
C TYR A 436 6.76 -17.74 4.08
N LEU A 437 6.60 -18.76 3.22
CA LEU A 437 5.87 -19.98 3.53
C LEU A 437 6.63 -20.82 4.55
N ASP A 438 7.97 -20.86 4.45
CA ASP A 438 8.80 -21.53 5.45
C ASP A 438 8.62 -20.93 6.85
N VAL A 439 8.68 -19.60 6.95
CA VAL A 439 8.50 -18.91 8.24
C VAL A 439 7.05 -19.04 8.72
N ALA A 440 6.07 -19.13 7.82
CA ALA A 440 4.67 -19.34 8.17
C ALA A 440 4.43 -20.76 8.72
N ASP A 441 5.03 -21.78 8.10
CA ASP A 441 5.02 -23.16 8.57
C ASP A 441 5.59 -23.25 10.00
N GLU A 442 6.76 -22.64 10.22
CA GLU A 442 7.49 -22.63 11.49
C GLU A 442 6.77 -21.85 12.60
N MET A 443 6.12 -20.74 12.25
CA MET A 443 5.44 -19.87 13.21
C MET A 443 3.98 -20.24 13.42
N GLY A 444 3.39 -21.13 12.62
CA GLY A 444 1.95 -21.41 12.71
C GLY A 444 1.12 -20.22 12.23
N ILE A 445 1.40 -19.73 11.02
CA ILE A 445 0.58 -18.74 10.32
C ILE A 445 -0.04 -19.42 9.11
N CYS A 446 -1.35 -19.30 8.94
CA CYS A 446 -2.05 -19.80 7.76
C CYS A 446 -1.86 -18.84 6.57
N VAL A 447 -1.62 -19.37 5.37
CA VAL A 447 -1.41 -18.55 4.16
C VAL A 447 -2.53 -18.79 3.15
N LEU A 448 -3.22 -17.73 2.74
CA LEU A 448 -4.01 -17.71 1.51
C LEU A 448 -3.06 -17.36 0.39
N ASP A 449 -2.50 -18.37 -0.26
CA ASP A 449 -1.47 -18.13 -1.27
C ASP A 449 -2.12 -17.64 -2.57
N GLU A 450 -1.53 -16.62 -3.18
CA GLU A 450 -2.20 -15.83 -4.21
C GLU A 450 -1.34 -15.65 -5.47
N THR A 451 -2.02 -15.84 -6.60
CA THR A 451 -1.42 -15.67 -7.91
C THR A 451 -1.16 -14.21 -8.28
N ALA A 452 -0.33 -13.98 -9.30
CA ALA A 452 -0.10 -12.66 -9.88
C ALA A 452 -1.17 -12.19 -10.89
N ASN A 453 -2.32 -12.88 -10.98
CA ASN A 453 -3.49 -12.47 -11.76
C ASN A 453 -4.25 -11.34 -11.05
N TRP A 454 -3.76 -10.12 -11.19
CA TRP A 454 -4.31 -8.93 -10.54
C TRP A 454 -4.75 -7.89 -11.57
N ALA A 455 -6.00 -7.41 -11.45
CA ALA A 455 -6.62 -6.53 -12.44
C ALA A 455 -6.83 -5.08 -12.00
N SER A 456 -6.63 -4.74 -10.72
CA SER A 456 -7.07 -3.45 -10.18
C SER A 456 -6.40 -2.23 -10.81
N ASP A 457 -5.29 -2.35 -11.53
CA ASP A 457 -4.72 -1.24 -12.32
C ASP A 457 -5.24 -1.17 -13.77
N GLY A 458 -6.29 -1.94 -14.11
CA GLY A 458 -6.77 -2.12 -15.48
C GLY A 458 -5.72 -2.73 -16.41
N GLY A 459 -4.74 -3.46 -15.88
CA GLY A 459 -3.56 -3.89 -16.62
C GLY A 459 -3.68 -5.17 -17.43
N PRO A 460 -4.37 -6.22 -17.00
CA PRO A 460 -4.50 -7.45 -17.79
C PRO A 460 -5.10 -7.23 -19.18
N LYS A 461 -4.46 -7.79 -20.21
CA LYS A 461 -4.93 -7.79 -21.60
C LYS A 461 -5.97 -8.91 -21.82
N MET A 462 -7.13 -8.76 -21.19
CA MET A 462 -8.17 -9.80 -21.11
C MET A 462 -8.83 -10.15 -22.45
N ASP A 463 -8.66 -9.33 -23.49
CA ASP A 463 -9.11 -9.64 -24.86
C ASP A 463 -8.08 -10.39 -25.71
N ALA A 464 -6.92 -10.74 -25.15
CA ALA A 464 -5.91 -11.54 -25.83
C ALA A 464 -5.89 -12.98 -25.25
N PRO A 465 -6.05 -14.02 -26.09
CA PRO A 465 -5.98 -15.42 -25.64
C PRO A 465 -4.68 -15.76 -24.89
N ILE A 466 -3.57 -15.16 -25.29
CA ILE A 466 -2.26 -15.40 -24.68
C ILE A 466 -2.21 -15.01 -23.20
N PHE A 467 -2.97 -14.00 -22.76
CA PHE A 467 -3.04 -13.63 -21.34
C PHE A 467 -3.60 -14.80 -20.51
N TRP A 468 -4.71 -15.40 -20.96
CA TRP A 468 -5.36 -16.50 -20.25
C TRP A 468 -4.49 -17.76 -20.18
N GLU A 469 -3.76 -18.09 -21.26
CA GLU A 469 -2.83 -19.23 -21.29
C GLU A 469 -1.62 -19.01 -20.38
N ASN A 470 -1.08 -17.79 -20.34
CA ASN A 470 -0.03 -17.42 -19.41
C ASN A 470 -0.53 -17.46 -17.95
N SER A 471 -1.75 -17.00 -17.68
CA SER A 471 -2.39 -17.10 -16.36
C SER A 471 -2.56 -18.54 -15.87
N LYS A 472 -2.98 -19.46 -16.76
CA LYS A 472 -3.09 -20.89 -16.43
C LYS A 472 -1.73 -21.50 -16.09
N THR A 473 -0.73 -21.21 -16.92
CA THR A 473 0.65 -21.72 -16.73
C THR A 473 1.24 -21.21 -15.43
N HIS A 474 1.09 -19.92 -15.15
CA HIS A 474 1.56 -19.28 -13.93
C HIS A 474 0.86 -19.87 -12.68
N LEU A 475 -0.47 -20.01 -12.68
CA LEU A 475 -1.21 -20.61 -11.57
C LEU A 475 -0.76 -22.06 -11.30
N LYS A 476 -0.63 -22.88 -12.35
CA LYS A 476 -0.15 -24.27 -12.21
C LYS A 476 1.24 -24.31 -11.58
N ARG A 477 2.17 -23.47 -12.03
CA ARG A 477 3.54 -23.40 -11.50
C ARG A 477 3.58 -22.99 -10.03
N MET A 478 2.74 -22.03 -9.63
CA MET A 478 2.62 -21.60 -8.23
C MET A 478 2.11 -22.74 -7.33
N VAL A 479 1.00 -23.40 -7.72
CA VAL A 479 0.46 -24.53 -6.95
C VAL A 479 1.49 -25.65 -6.81
N LEU A 480 2.21 -25.99 -7.88
CA LEU A 480 3.26 -27.02 -7.84
C LEU A 480 4.41 -26.66 -6.89
N ARG A 481 4.83 -25.39 -6.87
CA ARG A 481 5.90 -24.90 -5.98
C ARG A 481 5.49 -25.01 -4.51
N ASP A 482 4.25 -24.66 -4.18
CA ASP A 482 3.89 -24.33 -2.79
C ASP A 482 3.01 -25.37 -2.08
N ARG A 483 2.51 -26.40 -2.80
CA ARG A 483 1.53 -27.38 -2.28
C ARG A 483 1.97 -28.24 -1.09
N ASN A 484 3.27 -28.35 -0.79
CA ASN A 484 3.74 -29.09 0.39
C ASN A 484 3.74 -28.26 1.69
N HIS A 485 3.64 -26.92 1.61
CA HIS A 485 3.66 -26.07 2.80
C HIS A 485 2.41 -26.27 3.67
N ALA A 486 2.63 -26.59 4.95
CA ALA A 486 1.55 -26.88 5.91
C ALA A 486 0.62 -25.67 6.12
N SER A 487 1.22 -24.47 6.13
CA SER A 487 0.62 -23.17 6.32
C SER A 487 -0.41 -22.79 5.27
N VAL A 488 -0.19 -23.17 4.00
CA VAL A 488 -1.11 -22.82 2.92
C VAL A 488 -2.45 -23.48 3.20
N PHE A 489 -3.51 -22.70 3.36
CA PHE A 489 -4.86 -23.21 3.62
C PHE A 489 -5.76 -23.20 2.39
N GLY A 490 -5.41 -22.38 1.40
CA GLY A 490 -6.20 -22.16 0.21
C GLY A 490 -5.44 -21.41 -0.87
N TRP A 491 -6.05 -21.33 -2.04
CA TRP A 491 -5.49 -20.71 -3.24
C TRP A 491 -6.39 -19.57 -3.70
N SER A 492 -5.85 -18.36 -3.80
CA SER A 492 -6.50 -17.24 -4.46
C SER A 492 -6.05 -17.17 -5.93
N ILE A 493 -6.98 -17.40 -6.86
CA ILE A 493 -6.72 -17.61 -8.30
C ILE A 493 -6.81 -16.35 -9.15
N SER A 494 -7.34 -15.25 -8.60
CA SER A 494 -7.32 -13.92 -9.19
C SER A 494 -7.73 -12.87 -8.16
N ASN A 495 -7.47 -11.59 -8.47
CA ASN A 495 -7.94 -10.45 -7.71
C ASN A 495 -8.60 -9.40 -8.63
N GLU A 496 -9.87 -9.10 -8.36
CA GLU A 496 -10.64 -8.02 -8.95
C GLU A 496 -10.81 -8.04 -10.48
N ASN A 497 -10.76 -9.20 -11.13
CA ASN A 497 -11.03 -9.29 -12.57
C ASN A 497 -12.48 -8.89 -12.91
N LYS A 498 -13.46 -9.46 -12.20
CA LYS A 498 -14.89 -9.16 -12.35
C LYS A 498 -15.23 -7.65 -12.22
N PRO A 499 -14.88 -6.96 -11.12
CA PRO A 499 -15.18 -5.52 -11.00
C PRO A 499 -14.47 -4.69 -12.08
N VAL A 500 -13.25 -5.04 -12.47
CA VAL A 500 -12.54 -4.33 -13.56
C VAL A 500 -13.23 -4.52 -14.90
N ILE A 501 -13.66 -5.74 -15.24
CA ILE A 501 -14.44 -6.00 -16.46
C ILE A 501 -15.73 -5.17 -16.47
N LEU A 502 -16.48 -5.19 -15.37
CA LEU A 502 -17.81 -4.60 -15.29
C LEU A 502 -17.81 -3.08 -15.14
N HIS A 503 -16.82 -2.52 -14.45
CA HIS A 503 -16.86 -1.11 -14.04
C HIS A 503 -15.73 -0.29 -14.66
N VAL A 504 -14.51 -0.84 -14.79
CA VAL A 504 -13.37 -0.12 -15.37
C VAL A 504 -13.36 -0.22 -16.90
N PHE A 505 -13.44 -1.42 -17.45
CA PHE A 505 -13.47 -1.63 -18.89
C PHE A 505 -14.87 -1.42 -19.47
N ASN A 506 -15.93 -1.55 -18.66
CA ASN A 506 -17.32 -1.51 -19.10
C ASN A 506 -17.59 -2.52 -20.23
N ARG A 507 -17.12 -3.76 -20.04
CA ARG A 507 -17.22 -4.87 -21.00
C ARG A 507 -17.96 -6.07 -20.40
N PRO A 508 -19.27 -5.95 -20.09
CA PRO A 508 -20.05 -7.08 -19.58
C PRO A 508 -20.04 -8.29 -20.53
N ASP A 509 -19.80 -8.07 -21.83
CA ASP A 509 -19.62 -9.11 -22.84
C ASP A 509 -18.35 -9.95 -22.65
N TRP A 510 -17.41 -9.54 -21.79
CA TRP A 510 -16.22 -10.32 -21.43
C TRP A 510 -16.43 -11.27 -20.24
N MET A 511 -17.53 -11.14 -19.51
CA MET A 511 -17.83 -12.03 -18.38
C MET A 511 -17.87 -13.52 -18.74
N PRO A 512 -18.34 -13.96 -19.92
CA PRO A 512 -18.24 -15.37 -20.33
C PRO A 512 -16.79 -15.89 -20.36
N LEU A 513 -15.82 -15.07 -20.78
CA LEU A 513 -14.41 -15.44 -20.78
C LEU A 513 -13.89 -15.60 -19.34
N GLN A 514 -14.22 -14.64 -18.46
CA GLN A 514 -13.85 -14.71 -17.05
C GLN A 514 -14.48 -15.92 -16.35
N LYS A 515 -15.74 -16.26 -16.65
CA LYS A 515 -16.40 -17.46 -16.11
C LYS A 515 -15.71 -18.74 -16.53
N GLN A 516 -15.32 -18.85 -17.80
CA GLN A 516 -14.54 -19.99 -18.26
C GLN A 516 -13.17 -20.05 -17.56
N ALA A 517 -12.52 -18.90 -17.36
CA ALA A 517 -11.26 -18.83 -16.64
C ALA A 517 -11.38 -19.31 -15.19
N TRP A 518 -12.44 -18.94 -14.45
CA TRP A 518 -12.67 -19.47 -13.11
C TRP A 518 -12.86 -21.00 -13.09
N VAL A 519 -13.54 -21.57 -14.09
CA VAL A 519 -13.66 -23.04 -14.24
C VAL A 519 -12.29 -23.65 -14.44
N ASP A 520 -11.54 -23.16 -15.43
CA ASP A 520 -10.22 -23.69 -15.79
C ASP A 520 -9.25 -23.59 -14.61
N TRP A 521 -9.17 -22.43 -13.94
CA TRP A 521 -8.28 -22.18 -12.81
C TRP A 521 -8.64 -23.02 -11.58
N ARG A 522 -9.94 -23.15 -11.25
CA ARG A 522 -10.39 -24.04 -10.17
C ARG A 522 -10.00 -25.49 -10.45
N ASP A 523 -10.19 -25.94 -11.69
CA ASP A 523 -9.92 -27.33 -12.06
C ASP A 523 -8.41 -27.61 -12.09
N ILE A 524 -7.58 -26.65 -12.52
CA ILE A 524 -6.12 -26.70 -12.36
C ILE A 524 -5.75 -26.88 -10.89
N VAL A 525 -6.28 -26.06 -9.98
CA VAL A 525 -5.97 -26.18 -8.54
C VAL A 525 -6.37 -27.57 -8.02
N ARG A 526 -7.58 -28.05 -8.34
CA ARG A 526 -8.05 -29.38 -7.90
C ARG A 526 -7.22 -30.54 -8.46
N GLU A 527 -6.70 -30.39 -9.68
CA GLU A 527 -5.83 -31.39 -10.31
C GLU A 527 -4.47 -31.47 -9.60
N TYR A 528 -3.85 -30.33 -9.32
CA TYR A 528 -2.48 -30.28 -8.79
C TYR A 528 -2.40 -30.25 -7.26
N ASP A 529 -3.48 -29.88 -6.58
CA ASP A 529 -3.63 -29.92 -5.12
C ASP A 529 -5.09 -30.20 -4.69
N PRO A 530 -5.45 -31.48 -4.47
CA PRO A 530 -6.77 -31.85 -3.97
C PRO A 530 -6.92 -31.68 -2.44
N THR A 531 -5.88 -31.21 -1.72
CA THR A 531 -5.86 -31.19 -0.25
C THR A 531 -6.34 -29.87 0.36
N ARG A 532 -6.58 -28.86 -0.46
CA ARG A 532 -7.02 -27.51 -0.06
C ARG A 532 -8.34 -27.17 -0.75
N PRO A 533 -9.49 -27.28 -0.07
CA PRO A 533 -10.79 -27.02 -0.68
C PRO A 533 -11.08 -25.53 -0.91
N TRP A 534 -10.35 -24.64 -0.24
CA TRP A 534 -10.49 -23.20 -0.41
C TRP A 534 -9.84 -22.73 -1.71
N ILE A 535 -10.67 -22.33 -2.68
CA ILE A 535 -10.27 -21.75 -3.95
C ILE A 535 -11.09 -20.48 -4.17
N SER A 536 -10.49 -19.31 -4.05
CA SER A 536 -11.16 -18.01 -4.11
C SER A 536 -10.68 -17.15 -5.26
N ALA A 537 -11.53 -16.26 -5.74
CA ALA A 537 -11.12 -15.12 -6.55
C ALA A 537 -11.45 -13.86 -5.74
N ASP A 538 -10.42 -13.18 -5.24
CA ASP A 538 -10.61 -12.14 -4.24
C ASP A 538 -11.25 -10.89 -4.83
N GLY A 539 -12.22 -10.33 -4.10
CA GLY A 539 -13.08 -9.25 -4.58
C GLY A 539 -14.08 -9.64 -5.69
N GLU A 540 -14.26 -10.93 -6.00
CA GLU A 540 -15.10 -11.39 -7.12
C GLU A 540 -16.37 -12.19 -6.70
N ASP A 541 -16.65 -12.25 -5.39
CA ASP A 541 -17.68 -13.08 -4.74
C ASP A 541 -17.39 -14.59 -4.87
N ASP A 542 -18.33 -15.39 -5.39
CA ASP A 542 -18.19 -16.84 -5.58
C ASP A 542 -18.11 -17.26 -7.06
N GLY A 543 -17.85 -16.30 -7.95
CA GLY A 543 -17.77 -16.52 -9.40
C GLY A 543 -19.09 -16.98 -10.01
N ASP A 544 -20.23 -16.46 -9.55
CA ASP A 544 -21.58 -16.89 -9.93
C ASP A 544 -21.82 -18.39 -9.68
N GLY A 545 -21.45 -18.86 -8.50
CA GLY A 545 -21.61 -20.25 -8.09
C GLY A 545 -20.44 -21.18 -8.45
N ILE A 546 -19.50 -20.76 -9.30
CA ILE A 546 -18.42 -21.60 -9.86
C ILE A 546 -17.37 -21.98 -8.80
N LEU A 547 -17.05 -21.04 -7.91
CA LEU A 547 -16.01 -21.19 -6.89
C LEU A 547 -16.58 -21.81 -5.61
N PRO A 548 -15.77 -22.60 -4.87
CA PRO A 548 -16.22 -23.30 -3.67
C PRO A 548 -16.45 -22.37 -2.46
N VAL A 549 -15.94 -21.13 -2.49
CA VAL A 549 -16.06 -20.14 -1.42
C VAL A 549 -16.50 -18.79 -1.98
N THR A 550 -16.97 -17.91 -1.10
CA THR A 550 -17.35 -16.54 -1.45
C THR A 550 -16.37 -15.55 -0.80
N VAL A 551 -15.66 -14.75 -1.59
CA VAL A 551 -14.77 -13.70 -1.04
C VAL A 551 -15.07 -12.35 -1.69
N GLY A 552 -15.35 -11.36 -0.85
CA GLY A 552 -15.62 -9.99 -1.30
C GLY A 552 -14.62 -8.98 -0.75
N HIS A 553 -14.74 -7.73 -1.23
CA HIS A 553 -13.96 -6.58 -0.77
C HIS A 553 -14.89 -5.50 -0.17
N TYR A 554 -14.41 -4.79 0.85
CA TYR A 554 -15.02 -3.60 1.46
C TYR A 554 -16.54 -3.73 1.77
N GLY A 555 -16.99 -4.92 2.16
CA GLY A 555 -18.40 -5.22 2.36
C GLY A 555 -19.03 -4.49 3.55
N ASP A 556 -20.25 -3.97 3.35
CA ASP A 556 -21.11 -3.50 4.43
C ASP A 556 -21.90 -4.65 5.09
N ARG A 557 -22.73 -4.33 6.09
CA ARG A 557 -23.56 -5.33 6.78
C ARG A 557 -24.51 -6.08 5.85
N ASN A 558 -24.99 -5.44 4.78
CA ASN A 558 -25.86 -6.08 3.81
C ASN A 558 -25.10 -7.07 2.94
N SER A 559 -23.87 -6.70 2.55
CA SER A 559 -22.97 -7.57 1.80
C SER A 559 -22.58 -8.80 2.61
N MET A 560 -22.21 -8.63 3.88
CA MET A 560 -21.92 -9.75 4.79
C MET A 560 -23.10 -10.73 4.91
N LYS A 561 -24.33 -10.21 5.11
CA LYS A 561 -25.53 -11.05 5.14
C LYS A 561 -25.76 -11.81 3.84
N ARG A 562 -25.64 -11.13 2.70
CA ARG A 562 -25.77 -11.75 1.38
C ARG A 562 -24.77 -12.88 1.18
N TRP A 563 -23.50 -12.67 1.54
CA TRP A 563 -22.46 -13.70 1.41
C TRP A 563 -22.70 -14.88 2.35
N GLN A 564 -23.17 -14.63 3.57
CA GLN A 564 -23.61 -15.67 4.49
C GLN A 564 -24.77 -16.50 3.92
N GLU A 565 -25.76 -15.85 3.30
CA GLU A 565 -26.95 -16.49 2.71
C GLU A 565 -26.65 -17.38 1.50
N ILE A 566 -25.49 -17.22 0.85
CA ILE A 566 -25.04 -18.12 -0.25
C ILE A 566 -24.84 -19.56 0.27
N GLY A 567 -24.55 -19.74 1.56
CA GLY A 567 -24.42 -21.06 2.18
C GLY A 567 -23.10 -21.78 1.88
N LYS A 568 -22.08 -21.04 1.44
CA LYS A 568 -20.69 -21.50 1.28
C LYS A 568 -19.80 -20.87 2.37
N PRO A 569 -18.61 -21.42 2.66
CA PRO A 569 -17.61 -20.68 3.40
C PRO A 569 -17.36 -19.33 2.74
N TRP A 570 -17.31 -18.29 3.56
CA TRP A 570 -17.20 -16.92 3.08
C TRP A 570 -16.19 -16.12 3.88
N GLY A 571 -15.69 -15.05 3.26
CA GLY A 571 -14.78 -14.12 3.90
C GLY A 571 -14.65 -12.80 3.18
N ILE A 572 -13.79 -11.94 3.71
CA ILE A 572 -13.44 -10.65 3.11
C ILE A 572 -11.92 -10.57 2.99
N GLY A 573 -11.41 -10.41 1.77
CA GLY A 573 -9.98 -10.35 1.50
C GLY A 573 -9.35 -8.96 1.69
N GLU A 574 -10.18 -7.92 1.69
CA GLU A 574 -9.78 -6.54 1.97
C GLU A 574 -10.93 -5.77 2.64
N HIS A 575 -10.65 -5.12 3.77
CA HIS A 575 -11.58 -4.19 4.40
C HIS A 575 -10.88 -3.09 5.19
N SER A 576 -11.71 -2.17 5.73
CA SER A 576 -11.33 -0.88 6.33
C SER A 576 -10.90 0.14 5.30
N MET A 577 -11.27 1.40 5.54
CA MET A 577 -10.81 2.53 4.73
C MET A 577 -9.39 3.00 5.10
N ALA A 578 -8.58 2.16 5.76
CA ALA A 578 -7.25 2.56 6.23
C ALA A 578 -6.35 3.09 5.10
N TYR A 579 -6.46 2.51 3.90
CA TYR A 579 -5.77 2.91 2.69
C TYR A 579 -6.24 4.27 2.13
N TYR A 580 -7.54 4.50 1.96
CA TYR A 580 -8.06 5.66 1.21
C TYR A 580 -8.74 6.72 2.07
N GLY A 581 -9.20 6.35 3.26
CA GLY A 581 -10.04 7.15 4.14
C GLY A 581 -9.41 8.49 4.45
N THR A 582 -10.03 9.57 4.02
CA THR A 582 -9.61 10.94 4.33
C THR A 582 -10.04 11.34 5.75
N PRO A 583 -9.47 12.40 6.34
CA PRO A 583 -9.99 12.99 7.57
C PRO A 583 -11.51 13.18 7.58
N GLU A 584 -12.10 13.63 6.47
CA GLU A 584 -13.55 13.86 6.38
C GLU A 584 -14.37 12.56 6.46
N GLN A 585 -13.93 11.50 5.79
CA GLN A 585 -14.57 10.17 5.86
C GLN A 585 -14.42 9.55 7.26
N VAL A 586 -13.22 9.67 7.85
CA VAL A 586 -12.89 9.12 9.17
C VAL A 586 -13.60 9.87 10.29
N ALA A 587 -13.87 11.17 10.15
CA ALA A 587 -14.59 11.99 11.12
C ALA A 587 -15.99 11.47 11.46
N LYS A 588 -16.59 10.62 10.61
CA LYS A 588 -17.83 9.89 10.95
C LYS A 588 -17.69 9.07 12.25
N TYR A 589 -16.48 8.61 12.56
CA TYR A 589 -16.21 7.70 13.66
C TYR A 589 -15.74 8.39 14.94
N ASN A 590 -14.95 9.46 14.83
CA ASN A 590 -14.39 10.16 16.00
C ASN A 590 -14.47 11.70 15.91
N GLY A 591 -15.21 12.24 14.96
CA GLY A 591 -15.46 13.68 14.82
C GLY A 591 -14.21 14.49 14.54
N GLU A 592 -14.07 15.61 15.25
CA GLU A 592 -13.05 16.64 15.00
C GLU A 592 -11.60 16.15 15.17
N ARG A 593 -11.41 15.07 15.95
CA ARG A 593 -10.11 14.41 16.13
C ARG A 593 -9.49 13.97 14.80
N ALA A 594 -10.30 13.56 13.81
CA ALA A 594 -9.80 13.10 12.52
C ALA A 594 -8.99 14.16 11.75
N TYR A 595 -9.23 15.45 11.99
CA TYR A 595 -8.59 16.55 11.28
C TYR A 595 -7.30 17.06 11.95
N GLU A 596 -7.06 16.67 13.21
CA GLU A 596 -5.97 17.20 14.04
C GLU A 596 -4.60 16.61 13.69
N SER A 597 -4.54 15.29 13.57
CA SER A 597 -3.29 14.53 13.48
C SER A 597 -3.51 13.18 12.82
N GLN A 598 -2.43 12.57 12.33
CA GLN A 598 -2.45 11.19 11.89
C GLN A 598 -2.91 10.27 13.02
N SER A 599 -2.47 10.50 14.26
CA SER A 599 -2.98 9.76 15.43
C SER A 599 -4.49 9.90 15.55
N GLY A 600 -5.04 11.12 15.44
CA GLY A 600 -6.48 11.36 15.48
C GLY A 600 -7.23 10.62 14.36
N ARG A 601 -6.71 10.61 13.13
CA ARG A 601 -7.28 9.78 12.06
C ARG A 601 -7.24 8.28 12.40
N MET A 602 -6.13 7.79 12.95
CA MET A 602 -6.00 6.38 13.30
C MET A 602 -6.95 5.93 14.42
N GLU A 603 -7.39 6.84 15.30
CA GLU A 603 -8.45 6.55 16.28
C GLU A 603 -9.81 6.30 15.61
N GLY A 604 -10.17 7.09 14.59
CA GLY A 604 -11.41 6.87 13.85
C GLY A 604 -11.41 5.53 13.10
N LEU A 605 -10.27 5.17 12.50
CA LEU A 605 -10.07 3.85 11.89
C LEU A 605 -10.10 2.71 12.91
N ALA A 606 -9.65 2.95 14.15
CA ALA A 606 -9.75 1.96 15.23
C ALA A 606 -11.21 1.60 15.54
N TYR A 607 -12.11 2.60 15.60
CA TYR A 607 -13.55 2.35 15.77
C TYR A 607 -14.16 1.58 14.59
N GLU A 608 -13.85 1.99 13.36
CA GLU A 608 -14.33 1.30 12.16
C GLU A 608 -13.87 -0.16 12.12
N CYS A 609 -12.57 -0.37 12.26
CA CYS A 609 -11.96 -1.68 12.12
C CYS A 609 -12.46 -2.65 13.21
N TYR A 610 -12.64 -2.17 14.45
CA TYR A 610 -13.26 -2.96 15.51
C TYR A 610 -14.67 -3.42 15.12
N ASP A 611 -15.54 -2.51 14.67
CA ASP A 611 -16.92 -2.87 14.30
C ASP A 611 -16.92 -3.87 13.14
N LEU A 612 -16.12 -3.62 12.09
CA LEU A 612 -16.04 -4.52 10.92
C LEU A 612 -15.62 -5.93 11.31
N ILE A 613 -14.54 -6.10 12.09
CA ILE A 613 -14.09 -7.43 12.53
C ILE A 613 -15.16 -8.08 13.43
N ALA A 614 -15.71 -7.33 14.37
CA ALA A 614 -16.75 -7.85 15.27
C ALA A 614 -17.98 -8.33 14.50
N GLN A 615 -18.43 -7.59 13.47
CA GLN A 615 -19.55 -8.02 12.62
C GLN A 615 -19.22 -9.27 11.81
N GLN A 616 -18.02 -9.35 11.21
CA GLN A 616 -17.63 -10.55 10.45
C GLN A 616 -17.63 -11.80 11.34
N ARG A 617 -17.12 -11.69 12.57
CA ARG A 617 -17.15 -12.79 13.54
C ARG A 617 -18.57 -13.17 13.95
N LEU A 618 -19.45 -12.19 14.17
CA LEU A 618 -20.87 -12.43 14.48
C LEU A 618 -21.64 -13.13 13.34
N ASN A 619 -21.20 -12.96 12.09
CA ASN A 619 -21.80 -13.61 10.91
C ASN A 619 -21.03 -14.87 10.48
N SER A 620 -20.17 -15.41 11.34
CA SER A 620 -19.39 -16.64 11.11
C SER A 620 -18.54 -16.61 9.83
N ALA A 621 -17.89 -15.48 9.55
CA ALA A 621 -16.89 -15.41 8.48
C ALA A 621 -15.79 -16.45 8.74
N SER A 622 -15.45 -17.23 7.72
CA SER A 622 -14.32 -18.19 7.77
C SER A 622 -12.98 -17.48 7.64
N TYR A 623 -12.93 -16.40 6.87
CA TYR A 623 -11.73 -15.60 6.62
C TYR A 623 -11.99 -14.10 6.70
N VAL A 624 -11.14 -13.39 7.43
CA VAL A 624 -11.19 -11.93 7.58
C VAL A 624 -9.78 -11.38 7.37
N SER A 625 -9.60 -10.52 6.38
CA SER A 625 -8.33 -9.85 6.13
C SER A 625 -8.50 -8.34 6.24
N VAL A 626 -7.88 -7.75 7.26
CA VAL A 626 -7.74 -6.29 7.31
C VAL A 626 -6.70 -5.91 6.28
N PHE A 627 -6.99 -4.95 5.41
CA PHE A 627 -6.04 -4.56 4.38
C PHE A 627 -4.83 -3.85 5.01
N ASN A 628 -3.65 -4.42 4.81
CA ASN A 628 -2.35 -3.82 5.08
C ASN A 628 -2.12 -3.44 6.57
N ILE A 629 -2.43 -4.31 7.55
CA ILE A 629 -2.09 -4.15 8.98
C ILE A 629 -0.62 -3.79 9.15
N ALA A 630 0.27 -4.52 8.45
CA ALA A 630 1.71 -4.27 8.45
C ALA A 630 2.10 -2.82 8.17
N TRP A 631 1.29 -2.07 7.40
CA TRP A 631 1.61 -0.72 6.95
C TRP A 631 0.72 0.37 7.53
N TYR A 632 -0.57 0.10 7.72
CA TYR A 632 -1.54 1.09 8.21
C TYR A 632 -1.80 0.99 9.70
N ALA A 633 -1.66 -0.18 10.32
CA ALA A 633 -1.82 -0.31 11.77
C ALA A 633 -0.50 -0.04 12.52
N LEU A 634 0.63 0.05 11.81
CA LEU A 634 1.96 0.29 12.35
C LEU A 634 2.59 1.58 11.81
N GLN A 635 3.54 2.16 12.56
CA GLN A 635 4.22 3.40 12.18
C GLN A 635 5.46 3.12 11.33
N PRO A 636 5.69 3.83 10.21
CA PRO A 636 6.97 3.81 9.52
C PRO A 636 8.11 4.27 10.43
N LEU A 637 9.24 3.55 10.42
CA LEU A 637 10.30 3.73 11.41
C LEU A 637 11.46 4.60 10.88
N PRO A 638 11.96 5.56 11.66
CA PRO A 638 13.01 6.49 11.23
C PRO A 638 14.41 5.87 11.33
N PHE A 639 14.65 4.76 10.63
CA PHE A 639 15.93 4.03 10.66
C PHE A 639 17.14 4.95 10.49
N GLY A 640 18.06 4.88 11.46
CA GLY A 640 19.32 5.61 11.45
C GLY A 640 19.19 7.15 11.39
N LYS A 641 17.99 7.71 11.63
CA LYS A 641 17.75 9.16 11.61
C LYS A 641 17.54 9.68 13.04
N ARG A 642 18.44 10.55 13.48
CA ARG A 642 18.41 11.16 14.83
C ARG A 642 17.55 12.41 14.91
N ASP A 643 17.75 13.32 13.97
CA ASP A 643 16.97 14.56 13.89
C ASP A 643 15.79 14.36 12.93
N LEU A 644 14.59 14.27 13.51
CA LEU A 644 13.35 14.10 12.77
C LEU A 644 12.78 15.44 12.25
N GLN A 645 13.39 16.58 12.60
CA GLN A 645 12.95 17.90 12.16
C GLN A 645 13.42 18.23 10.73
N THR A 646 14.35 17.45 10.18
CA THR A 646 14.89 17.64 8.83
C THR A 646 14.43 16.53 7.88
N PRO A 647 14.29 16.82 6.57
CA PRO A 647 14.04 15.78 5.57
C PRO A 647 15.14 14.70 5.56
N PRO A 648 14.83 13.44 5.16
CA PRO A 648 15.84 12.40 4.98
C PRO A 648 16.91 12.78 3.97
N ALA A 649 18.16 12.48 4.29
CA ALA A 649 19.31 12.60 3.40
C ALA A 649 19.86 11.23 2.97
N LEU A 650 20.68 11.20 1.92
CA LEU A 650 21.39 9.98 1.48
C LEU A 650 22.32 9.40 2.56
N THR A 651 22.73 10.22 3.52
CA THR A 651 23.58 9.85 4.65
C THR A 651 22.81 9.32 5.85
N ASP A 652 21.49 9.53 5.91
CA ASP A 652 20.62 8.93 6.93
C ASP A 652 20.43 7.43 6.64
N GLY A 653 19.81 6.65 7.53
CA GLY A 653 19.54 5.24 7.30
C GLY A 653 20.56 4.28 7.95
N ILE A 654 20.43 3.01 7.61
CA ILE A 654 21.24 1.92 8.16
C ILE A 654 22.10 1.33 7.06
N TYR A 655 23.37 1.09 7.34
CA TYR A 655 24.34 0.54 6.40
C TYR A 655 24.67 -0.90 6.77
N PHE A 656 25.03 -1.68 5.76
CA PHE A 656 25.40 -3.08 5.91
C PHE A 656 26.89 -3.29 5.64
N GLY A 657 27.37 -4.50 5.93
CA GLY A 657 28.76 -4.88 5.65
C GLY A 657 29.07 -4.93 4.16
N GLU A 658 30.34 -5.23 3.83
CA GLU A 658 30.75 -5.45 2.45
C GLU A 658 29.98 -6.65 1.85
N TYR A 659 29.65 -6.51 0.56
CA TYR A 659 28.96 -7.53 -0.21
C TYR A 659 29.83 -8.80 -0.35
N GLN A 660 29.21 -9.97 -0.17
CA GLN A 660 29.88 -11.27 -0.24
C GLN A 660 29.37 -12.11 -1.42
N GLU A 661 30.28 -12.64 -2.23
CA GLU A 661 30.00 -13.56 -3.33
C GLU A 661 29.50 -14.92 -2.82
N GLY A 662 28.57 -15.55 -3.55
CA GLY A 662 28.12 -16.92 -3.32
C GLY A 662 27.25 -17.11 -2.08
N ILE A 663 26.67 -16.03 -1.54
CA ILE A 663 25.75 -16.08 -0.40
C ILE A 663 24.30 -15.91 -0.88
N PRO A 664 23.39 -16.86 -0.53
CA PRO A 664 21.95 -16.73 -0.73
C PRO A 664 21.35 -15.44 -0.14
N GLY A 665 20.30 -14.93 -0.78
CA GLY A 665 19.57 -13.74 -0.35
C GLY A 665 20.19 -12.41 -0.77
N ILE A 666 19.36 -11.37 -0.74
CA ILE A 666 19.76 -10.00 -1.10
C ILE A 666 20.71 -9.40 -0.04
N GLN A 667 21.69 -8.64 -0.51
CA GLN A 667 22.67 -7.95 0.33
C GLN A 667 22.72 -6.45 -0.03
N PRO A 668 21.76 -5.64 0.47
CA PRO A 668 21.75 -4.21 0.20
C PRO A 668 22.96 -3.51 0.83
N GLU A 669 23.37 -2.37 0.28
CA GLU A 669 24.42 -1.52 0.88
C GLU A 669 23.84 -0.68 2.03
N ARG A 670 22.56 -0.34 1.90
CA ARG A 670 21.85 0.54 2.81
C ARG A 670 20.36 0.21 2.86
N MET A 671 19.72 0.50 3.98
CA MET A 671 18.27 0.64 4.11
C MET A 671 17.95 2.06 4.55
N GLY A 672 17.12 2.76 3.77
CA GLY A 672 16.81 4.16 4.04
C GLY A 672 15.79 4.39 5.16
N THR A 673 15.67 5.64 5.58
CA THR A 673 14.74 6.03 6.64
C THR A 673 13.28 5.87 6.18
N TYR A 674 12.41 5.40 7.08
CA TYR A 674 10.97 5.16 6.86
C TYR A 674 10.64 4.11 5.79
N SER A 675 11.61 3.34 5.30
CA SER A 675 11.38 2.33 4.26
C SER A 675 10.67 1.05 4.76
N SER A 676 10.46 0.91 6.08
CA SER A 676 9.77 -0.22 6.70
C SER A 676 9.10 0.20 8.01
N THR A 677 8.04 -0.50 8.40
CA THR A 677 7.36 -0.44 9.71
C THR A 677 7.93 -1.45 10.72
N PHE A 678 8.74 -2.41 10.25
CA PHE A 678 9.36 -3.45 11.05
C PHE A 678 10.88 -3.24 11.18
N ASN A 679 11.37 -3.40 12.40
CA ASN A 679 12.77 -3.36 12.79
C ASN A 679 13.20 -4.70 13.43
N PRO A 680 13.49 -5.74 12.64
CA PRO A 680 13.99 -7.02 13.13
C PRO A 680 15.48 -6.94 13.55
N GLY A 681 15.82 -5.92 14.34
CA GLY A 681 17.15 -5.72 14.94
C GLY A 681 18.07 -4.73 14.21
N TYR A 682 17.62 -4.11 13.11
CA TYR A 682 18.45 -3.21 12.30
C TYR A 682 18.92 -1.96 13.07
N ASP A 683 18.01 -1.33 13.81
CA ASP A 683 18.29 -0.16 14.64
C ASP A 683 18.01 -0.49 16.12
N PRO A 684 19.03 -0.65 16.97
CA PRO A 684 18.82 -1.03 18.36
C PRO A 684 18.10 0.05 19.19
N SER A 685 17.95 1.28 18.68
CA SER A 685 17.20 2.35 19.35
C SER A 685 15.68 2.28 19.11
N LEU A 686 15.23 1.42 18.19
CA LEU A 686 13.84 1.30 17.78
C LEU A 686 13.24 -0.05 18.24
N PRO A 687 11.96 -0.11 18.61
CA PRO A 687 11.29 -1.38 18.89
C PRO A 687 11.08 -2.20 17.61
N LEU A 688 10.67 -3.47 17.72
CA LEU A 688 10.35 -4.32 16.57
C LEU A 688 9.32 -3.65 15.62
N TYR A 689 8.32 -2.98 16.20
CA TYR A 689 7.38 -2.12 15.50
C TYR A 689 6.77 -1.12 16.50
N ARG A 690 6.13 -0.06 16.00
CA ARG A 690 5.31 0.88 16.78
C ARG A 690 3.88 0.83 16.29
N THR A 691 2.91 0.82 17.20
CA THR A 691 1.50 0.66 16.86
C THR A 691 0.78 1.99 16.72
N TRP A 692 -0.22 2.01 15.85
CA TRP A 692 -1.31 2.98 15.88
C TRP A 692 -2.50 2.45 16.70
N PRO A 693 -3.43 3.33 17.15
CA PRO A 693 -4.69 2.94 17.78
C PRO A 693 -5.46 1.79 17.09
N MET A 694 -5.41 1.74 15.76
CA MET A 694 -6.05 0.70 14.95
C MET A 694 -5.53 -0.70 15.27
N PHE A 695 -4.25 -0.87 15.58
CA PHE A 695 -3.67 -2.17 15.95
C PHE A 695 -4.29 -2.71 17.25
N ASP A 696 -4.47 -1.84 18.24
CA ASP A 696 -5.10 -2.22 19.52
C ASP A 696 -6.58 -2.60 19.34
N ALA A 697 -7.29 -1.93 18.41
CA ALA A 697 -8.65 -2.29 18.04
C ALA A 697 -8.71 -3.68 17.38
N ILE A 698 -7.83 -3.95 16.41
CA ILE A 698 -7.72 -5.25 15.75
C ILE A 698 -7.46 -6.34 16.80
N LYS A 699 -6.47 -6.12 17.67
CA LYS A 699 -6.12 -7.06 18.74
C LYS A 699 -7.31 -7.42 19.63
N ALA A 700 -8.07 -6.41 20.05
CA ALA A 700 -9.26 -6.60 20.88
C ALA A 700 -10.38 -7.34 20.12
N ALA A 701 -10.63 -6.96 18.87
CA ALA A 701 -11.66 -7.58 18.05
C ALA A 701 -11.33 -9.05 17.68
N ASN A 702 -10.04 -9.38 17.57
CA ASN A 702 -9.52 -10.72 17.28
C ASN A 702 -9.31 -11.63 18.51
N ALA A 703 -9.72 -11.19 19.70
CA ALA A 703 -9.56 -11.99 20.92
C ALA A 703 -10.14 -13.42 20.77
N PRO A 704 -9.53 -14.45 21.40
CA PRO A 704 -9.74 -15.86 21.04
C PRO A 704 -11.21 -16.30 20.90
N ASP A 705 -12.04 -16.08 21.91
CA ASP A 705 -13.42 -16.59 21.92
C ASP A 705 -14.39 -15.66 21.19
N GLU A 706 -14.40 -14.39 21.58
CA GLU A 706 -15.26 -13.34 21.02
C GLU A 706 -14.53 -11.99 21.06
N PRO A 707 -14.98 -10.97 20.29
CA PRO A 707 -14.42 -9.62 20.39
C PRO A 707 -14.42 -9.11 21.83
N ALA A 708 -13.23 -8.83 22.38
CA ALA A 708 -13.09 -8.36 23.76
C ALA A 708 -13.41 -6.86 23.86
N TRP A 709 -13.95 -6.44 25.01
CA TRP A 709 -14.20 -5.01 25.26
C TRP A 709 -12.92 -4.19 25.05
N SER A 710 -13.08 -3.06 24.35
CA SER A 710 -12.05 -2.06 24.14
C SER A 710 -12.71 -0.69 24.12
N LYS A 711 -11.96 0.37 24.40
CA LYS A 711 -12.48 1.74 24.21
C LYS A 711 -12.91 2.02 22.76
N TRP A 712 -12.43 1.22 21.80
CA TRP A 712 -12.80 1.27 20.38
C TRP A 712 -14.10 0.51 20.06
N SER A 713 -14.66 -0.25 21.00
CA SER A 713 -15.91 -0.99 20.81
C SER A 713 -17.17 -0.13 21.00
N GLN A 714 -17.01 1.11 21.46
CA GLN A 714 -18.09 2.04 21.75
C GLN A 714 -17.78 3.37 21.09
N MET A 715 -18.43 3.63 19.94
CA MET A 715 -18.28 4.90 19.25
C MET A 715 -18.62 6.07 20.19
N PRO A 716 -17.81 7.14 20.20
CA PRO A 716 -18.08 8.30 21.02
C PRO A 716 -19.41 8.93 20.62
N ALA A 717 -20.13 9.48 21.59
CA ALA A 717 -21.33 10.26 21.30
C ALA A 717 -20.94 11.45 20.40
N LYS A 718 -21.73 11.70 19.35
CA LYS A 718 -21.50 12.82 18.43
C LYS A 718 -21.52 14.12 19.23
N ILE A 719 -20.38 14.82 19.27
CA ILE A 719 -20.29 16.13 19.93
C ILE A 719 -21.13 17.10 19.10
N ILE A 720 -22.24 17.56 19.68
CA ILE A 720 -23.09 18.59 19.09
C ILE A 720 -22.40 19.93 19.33
N ALA A 721 -22.16 20.70 18.28
CA ALA A 721 -21.60 22.05 18.42
C ALA A 721 -22.48 22.91 19.33
N ASP A 722 -21.84 23.56 20.31
CA ASP A 722 -22.48 24.40 21.31
C ASP A 722 -23.22 25.61 20.70
N GLN A 723 -24.21 26.08 21.47
CA GLN A 723 -25.07 27.25 21.25
C GLN A 723 -24.35 28.47 20.63
N PRO A 724 -25.01 29.27 19.77
CA PRO A 724 -24.40 30.43 19.11
C PRO A 724 -23.76 31.41 20.10
N ALA A 725 -22.44 31.62 19.96
CA ALA A 725 -21.70 32.59 20.74
C ALA A 725 -22.14 34.00 20.35
N THR A 726 -22.54 34.79 21.34
CA THR A 726 -22.83 36.22 21.12
C THR A 726 -21.50 36.96 21.01
N PRO A 727 -21.28 37.77 19.95
CA PRO A 727 -20.04 38.52 19.79
C PRO A 727 -19.81 39.46 20.98
N LYS A 728 -18.58 39.48 21.52
CA LYS A 728 -18.22 40.33 22.67
C LYS A 728 -18.24 41.82 22.35
N LYS A 729 -18.00 42.18 21.09
CA LYS A 729 -18.01 43.54 20.54
C LYS A 729 -18.81 43.51 19.23
N LYS A 730 -19.64 44.53 18.98
CA LYS A 730 -20.37 44.68 17.72
C LYS A 730 -19.83 45.91 17.00
N TYR A 731 -19.36 45.73 15.78
CA TYR A 731 -18.92 46.83 14.93
C TYR A 731 -20.11 47.45 14.22
N HIS A 732 -20.11 48.77 14.09
CA HIS A 732 -21.13 49.52 13.36
C HIS A 732 -20.58 50.17 12.09
N GLU A 733 -19.27 50.39 12.03
CA GLU A 733 -18.60 51.03 10.91
C GLU A 733 -17.34 50.23 10.55
N VAL A 734 -17.30 49.69 9.32
CA VAL A 734 -16.13 48.96 8.80
C VAL A 734 -15.52 49.77 7.67
N LEU A 735 -14.23 50.09 7.76
CA LEU A 735 -13.45 50.71 6.69
C LEU A 735 -12.62 49.65 5.98
N PHE A 736 -12.42 49.84 4.67
CA PHE A 736 -11.47 49.05 3.89
C PHE A 736 -10.20 49.86 3.61
N GLY A 737 -9.04 49.26 3.87
CA GLY A 737 -7.73 49.81 3.54
C GLY A 737 -7.04 48.99 2.45
N GLY A 738 -7.12 49.43 1.20
CA GLY A 738 -6.57 48.72 0.06
C GLY A 738 -7.08 49.29 -1.27
N GLU A 739 -6.73 48.64 -2.38
CA GLU A 739 -7.22 49.05 -3.69
C GLU A 739 -8.75 48.88 -3.81
N THR A 740 -9.38 49.79 -4.57
CA THR A 740 -10.85 49.84 -4.72
C THR A 740 -11.45 48.56 -5.33
N HIS A 741 -10.67 47.83 -6.14
CA HIS A 741 -11.06 46.59 -6.82
C HIS A 741 -10.20 45.39 -6.38
N SER A 742 -9.71 45.40 -5.14
CA SER A 742 -8.93 44.27 -4.61
C SER A 742 -9.78 43.02 -4.37
N ALA A 743 -9.18 41.85 -4.57
CA ALA A 743 -9.83 40.56 -4.33
C ALA A 743 -10.31 40.41 -2.87
N VAL A 744 -9.52 40.91 -1.90
CA VAL A 744 -9.90 40.90 -0.48
C VAL A 744 -11.19 41.67 -0.27
N LYS A 745 -11.30 42.90 -0.80
CA LYS A 745 -12.52 43.70 -0.67
C LYS A 745 -13.74 42.98 -1.24
N THR A 746 -13.60 42.42 -2.44
CA THR A 746 -14.66 41.68 -3.11
C THR A 746 -15.12 40.47 -2.29
N ILE A 747 -14.20 39.74 -1.65
CA ILE A 747 -14.55 38.61 -0.76
C ILE A 747 -15.47 39.10 0.36
N PHE A 748 -15.09 40.14 1.10
CA PHE A 748 -15.90 40.65 2.21
C PHE A 748 -17.25 41.24 1.74
N GLU A 749 -17.27 41.97 0.62
CA GLU A 749 -18.51 42.50 0.03
C GLU A 749 -19.47 41.38 -0.39
N ASN A 750 -18.96 40.28 -0.95
CA ASN A 750 -19.78 39.11 -1.32
C ASN A 750 -20.41 38.43 -0.10
N HIS A 751 -19.82 38.57 1.09
CA HIS A 751 -20.38 38.09 2.37
C HIS A 751 -21.32 39.13 3.02
N GLY A 752 -21.61 40.23 2.33
CA GLY A 752 -22.52 41.28 2.78
C GLY A 752 -21.89 42.34 3.67
N VAL A 753 -20.56 42.35 3.86
CA VAL A 753 -19.90 43.40 4.63
C VAL A 753 -19.97 44.72 3.87
N VAL A 754 -20.52 45.75 4.51
CA VAL A 754 -20.66 47.08 3.93
C VAL A 754 -19.51 47.97 4.40
N PHE A 755 -18.65 48.39 3.47
CA PHE A 755 -17.55 49.30 3.76
C PHE A 755 -18.00 50.77 3.71
N GLY A 756 -17.88 51.46 4.85
CA GLY A 756 -18.23 52.87 4.99
C GLY A 756 -17.13 53.83 4.52
N GLY A 757 -17.49 55.09 4.27
CA GLY A 757 -16.54 56.13 3.86
C GLY A 757 -15.96 56.99 5.00
N LYS A 758 -16.55 56.96 6.21
CA LYS A 758 -16.12 57.76 7.38
C LYS A 758 -16.46 57.05 8.69
N ILE A 759 -15.55 57.10 9.68
CA ILE A 759 -15.80 56.67 11.07
C ILE A 759 -16.39 57.83 11.87
N LYS A 760 -17.61 57.67 12.38
CA LYS A 760 -18.32 58.56 13.30
C LYS A 760 -18.06 58.22 14.77
N SER A 761 -17.93 56.93 15.13
CA SER A 761 -17.55 56.48 16.48
C SER A 761 -16.42 55.45 16.43
N ALA A 762 -15.23 55.86 16.88
CA ALA A 762 -14.03 55.04 16.75
C ALA A 762 -14.01 53.81 17.67
N GLU A 763 -14.67 53.86 18.83
CA GLU A 763 -14.72 52.74 19.79
C GLU A 763 -15.42 51.47 19.25
N ASN A 764 -16.28 51.62 18.22
CA ASN A 764 -17.01 50.52 17.56
C ASN A 764 -16.68 50.42 16.05
N ALA A 765 -15.52 50.93 15.64
CA ALA A 765 -15.04 50.89 14.26
C ALA A 765 -13.97 49.80 14.05
N LEU A 766 -13.98 49.19 12.87
CA LEU A 766 -12.97 48.23 12.41
C LEU A 766 -12.38 48.70 11.09
N ILE A 767 -11.05 48.63 10.96
CA ILE A 767 -10.34 48.85 9.69
C ILE A 767 -9.84 47.50 9.19
N ILE A 768 -10.39 47.00 8.09
CA ILE A 768 -9.90 45.79 7.41
C ILE A 768 -8.92 46.22 6.32
N ILE A 769 -7.66 45.81 6.44
CA ILE A 769 -6.57 46.18 5.54
C ILE A 769 -6.22 44.96 4.68
N ASP A 770 -6.16 45.16 3.36
CA ASP A 770 -5.54 44.19 2.45
C ASP A 770 -4.04 44.17 2.73
N GLY A 771 -3.56 43.06 3.30
CA GLY A 771 -2.16 42.88 3.64
C GLY A 771 -1.25 42.80 2.42
N GLY A 772 -1.78 42.57 1.22
CA GLY A 772 -1.04 42.64 -0.03
C GLY A 772 -0.84 44.07 -0.55
N TYR A 773 -1.49 45.06 0.05
CA TYR A 773 -1.43 46.46 -0.34
C TYR A 773 -0.29 47.23 0.34
N MET A 774 0.33 48.14 -0.42
CA MET A 774 1.33 49.10 0.07
C MET A 774 0.68 50.45 0.35
N PRO A 775 0.31 50.77 1.60
CA PRO A 775 -0.34 52.03 1.91
C PRO A 775 0.61 53.22 1.77
N SER A 776 0.07 54.35 1.31
CA SER A 776 0.76 55.64 1.31
C SER A 776 0.95 56.18 2.72
N SER A 777 1.91 57.08 2.90
CA SER A 777 2.14 57.74 4.21
C SER A 777 0.91 58.51 4.72
N GLY A 778 0.10 59.06 3.82
CA GLY A 778 -1.15 59.73 4.15
C GLY A 778 -2.21 58.76 4.69
N GLU A 779 -2.37 57.58 4.08
CA GLU A 779 -3.30 56.54 4.55
C GLU A 779 -2.88 56.00 5.91
N ILE A 780 -1.58 55.73 6.09
CA ILE A 780 -1.03 55.26 7.38
C ILE A 780 -1.32 56.27 8.49
N GLN A 781 -1.08 57.56 8.24
CA GLN A 781 -1.36 58.59 9.24
C GLN A 781 -2.86 58.69 9.55
N LEU A 782 -3.72 58.61 8.52
CA LEU A 782 -5.17 58.59 8.70
C LEU A 782 -5.61 57.42 9.58
N TRP A 783 -5.07 56.21 9.37
CA TRP A 783 -5.39 55.05 10.19
C TRP A 783 -4.88 55.17 11.62
N LYS A 784 -3.65 55.68 11.83
CA LYS A 784 -3.10 55.97 13.17
C LYS A 784 -3.99 56.90 13.99
N ASP A 785 -4.51 57.96 13.37
CA ASP A 785 -5.41 58.91 14.05
C ASP A 785 -6.73 58.27 14.48
N ARG A 786 -7.17 57.21 13.79
CA ARG A 786 -8.39 56.44 14.13
C ARG A 786 -8.11 55.39 15.20
N ILE A 787 -6.99 54.70 15.11
CA ILE A 787 -6.51 53.75 16.11
C ILE A 787 -6.33 54.45 17.46
N ALA A 788 -5.73 55.65 17.48
CA ALA A 788 -5.59 56.45 18.70
C ALA A 788 -6.93 56.78 19.38
N LYS A 789 -8.05 56.71 18.63
CA LYS A 789 -9.42 56.92 19.14
C LYS A 789 -10.16 55.61 19.47
N GLY A 790 -9.50 54.45 19.40
CA GLY A 790 -10.05 53.14 19.78
C GLY A 790 -10.57 52.28 18.63
N ALA A 791 -10.25 52.61 17.37
CA ALA A 791 -10.59 51.75 16.23
C ALA A 791 -9.71 50.49 16.21
N ASP A 792 -10.32 49.34 15.96
CA ASP A 792 -9.60 48.07 15.81
C ASP A 792 -9.10 47.90 14.38
N VAL A 793 -8.06 47.07 14.19
CA VAL A 793 -7.42 46.84 12.89
C VAL A 793 -7.36 45.35 12.60
N TRP A 794 -7.73 44.95 11.40
CA TRP A 794 -7.54 43.60 10.90
C TRP A 794 -6.78 43.61 9.57
N VAL A 795 -5.52 43.17 9.59
CA VAL A 795 -4.73 42.96 8.37
C VAL A 795 -4.98 41.54 7.85
N TRP A 796 -5.36 41.44 6.57
CA TRP A 796 -5.70 40.19 5.90
C TRP A 796 -4.67 39.82 4.84
N SER A 797 -4.07 38.64 4.94
CA SER A 797 -3.09 38.09 3.99
C SER A 797 -1.86 38.98 3.72
N PRO A 798 -1.12 39.43 4.76
CA PRO A 798 0.16 40.13 4.55
C PRO A 798 1.21 39.22 3.89
N ASN A 799 2.16 39.83 3.18
CA ASN A 799 3.27 39.13 2.54
C ASN A 799 4.62 39.81 2.85
N PRO A 800 5.76 39.13 2.64
CA PRO A 800 7.07 39.69 2.98
C PRO A 800 7.37 41.06 2.36
N GLN A 801 6.80 41.35 1.18
CA GLN A 801 7.01 42.61 0.49
C GLN A 801 6.33 43.78 1.25
N THR A 802 5.14 43.58 1.82
CA THR A 802 4.36 44.65 2.48
C THR A 802 4.63 44.82 3.97
N VAL A 803 5.23 43.83 4.63
CA VAL A 803 5.49 43.81 6.07
C VAL A 803 6.17 45.08 6.58
N ALA A 804 7.19 45.58 5.86
CA ALA A 804 7.90 46.80 6.29
C ALA A 804 6.99 48.03 6.35
N SER A 805 6.07 48.19 5.40
CA SER A 805 5.10 49.29 5.39
C SER A 805 4.06 49.11 6.49
N LEU A 806 3.51 47.90 6.64
CA LEU A 806 2.53 47.56 7.67
C LEU A 806 3.09 47.76 9.08
N ASN A 807 4.37 47.44 9.31
CA ASN A 807 5.05 47.61 10.61
C ASN A 807 5.14 49.07 11.08
N THR A 808 4.93 50.04 10.19
CA THR A 808 4.82 51.45 10.61
C THR A 808 3.51 51.75 11.33
N LEU A 809 2.48 50.91 11.16
CA LEU A 809 1.15 51.01 11.76
C LEU A 809 0.96 50.10 12.98
N LEU A 810 1.55 48.90 12.93
CA LEU A 810 1.32 47.83 13.91
C LEU A 810 1.98 48.11 15.28
N PRO A 811 1.43 47.57 16.39
CA PRO A 811 1.92 47.84 17.74
C PRO A 811 3.28 47.20 18.03
N VAL A 812 3.59 46.08 17.37
CA VAL A 812 4.86 45.37 17.40
C VAL A 812 5.19 44.89 15.99
N ALA A 813 6.47 44.65 15.70
CA ALA A 813 6.91 44.21 14.38
C ALA A 813 6.27 42.86 14.00
N LEU A 814 5.55 42.84 12.88
CA LEU A 814 5.10 41.63 12.21
C LEU A 814 6.28 40.96 11.52
N GLU A 815 6.44 39.68 11.80
CA GLU A 815 7.40 38.81 11.14
C GLU A 815 6.66 37.61 10.56
N LEU A 816 6.96 37.29 9.30
CA LEU A 816 6.39 36.17 8.58
C LEU A 816 7.46 35.11 8.30
N GLU A 817 7.02 33.86 8.27
CA GLU A 817 7.83 32.70 7.90
C GLU A 817 7.08 31.83 6.90
N ASN A 818 7.77 31.20 5.96
CA ASN A 818 7.16 30.33 4.97
C ASN A 818 6.47 29.13 5.65
N ARG A 819 5.15 29.01 5.49
CA ARG A 819 4.31 27.94 6.06
C ARG A 819 3.09 27.72 5.15
N PRO A 820 3.24 27.04 4.01
CA PRO A 820 2.09 26.64 3.21
C PRO A 820 1.18 25.68 4.01
N ALA A 821 -0.11 25.98 4.03
CA ALA A 821 -1.13 25.16 4.69
C ALA A 821 -2.53 25.31 4.08
N SER A 822 -3.28 24.21 4.06
CA SER A 822 -4.72 24.14 3.70
C SER A 822 -5.59 23.50 4.78
N SER A 823 -5.03 23.24 5.96
CA SER A 823 -5.77 22.77 7.13
C SER A 823 -5.28 23.54 8.36
N PHE A 824 -6.20 23.89 9.24
CA PHE A 824 -5.91 24.70 10.43
C PHE A 824 -6.67 24.20 11.65
N ILE A 825 -6.14 24.51 12.83
CA ILE A 825 -6.68 24.11 14.13
C ILE A 825 -7.03 25.37 14.92
N PRO A 826 -8.32 25.61 15.21
CA PRO A 826 -8.74 26.76 16.03
C PRO A 826 -8.34 26.56 17.49
N GLU A 827 -7.84 27.63 18.11
CA GLU A 827 -7.59 27.67 19.55
C GLU A 827 -8.87 28.06 20.29
N MET A 828 -9.38 27.16 21.15
CA MET A 828 -10.68 27.27 21.83
C MET A 828 -10.77 28.40 22.90
N LYS A 829 -9.84 29.36 22.86
CA LYS A 829 -9.71 30.45 23.85
C LYS A 829 -10.26 31.81 23.36
N SER A 830 -10.67 31.93 22.09
CA SER A 830 -11.09 33.21 21.48
C SER A 830 -12.53 33.24 20.94
N TRP A 831 -12.90 34.32 20.23
CA TRP A 831 -14.21 34.49 19.59
C TRP A 831 -14.52 33.43 18.52
N LEU A 832 -13.52 32.65 18.07
CA LEU A 832 -13.69 31.46 17.23
C LEU A 832 -14.25 30.23 17.97
N LYS A 833 -14.67 30.35 19.24
CA LYS A 833 -15.10 29.24 20.12
C LYS A 833 -16.16 28.29 19.53
N ASN A 834 -16.95 28.76 18.56
CA ASN A 834 -18.00 27.97 17.91
C ASN A 834 -17.62 27.46 16.52
N THR A 835 -16.35 27.57 16.16
CA THR A 835 -15.77 26.89 15.01
C THR A 835 -15.11 25.60 15.45
N VAL A 836 -15.00 24.65 14.54
CA VAL A 836 -14.39 23.34 14.78
C VAL A 836 -13.30 23.06 13.73
N ASN A 837 -12.48 22.04 13.93
CA ASN A 837 -11.37 21.71 13.01
C ASN A 837 -11.86 21.52 11.57
N SER A 838 -13.01 20.89 11.40
CA SER A 838 -13.63 20.63 10.09
C SER A 838 -14.00 21.91 9.35
N ASP A 839 -14.34 23.01 10.02
CA ASP A 839 -14.59 24.32 9.39
C ASP A 839 -13.33 24.87 8.69
N PHE A 840 -12.13 24.49 9.18
CA PHE A 840 -10.84 24.97 8.67
C PHE A 840 -10.03 23.90 7.91
N TYR A 841 -10.70 22.86 7.43
CA TYR A 841 -10.08 21.81 6.65
C TYR A 841 -10.46 21.92 5.16
N PHE A 842 -9.49 22.24 4.30
CA PHE A 842 -9.72 22.49 2.87
C PHE A 842 -8.96 21.54 1.93
N CYS A 843 -8.22 20.57 2.49
CA CYS A 843 -7.32 19.68 1.74
C CYS A 843 -8.03 18.74 0.74
N GLU A 844 -9.34 18.56 0.83
CA GLU A 844 -10.12 17.73 -0.10
C GLU A 844 -10.81 18.55 -1.21
N ILE A 845 -11.04 19.84 -0.99
CA ILE A 845 -11.93 20.64 -1.85
C ILE A 845 -11.22 21.62 -2.77
N GLN A 846 -9.96 21.96 -2.47
CA GLN A 846 -9.14 22.85 -3.30
C GLN A 846 -7.69 22.36 -3.38
N SER A 847 -7.06 22.64 -4.52
CA SER A 847 -5.64 22.33 -4.78
C SER A 847 -4.68 23.44 -4.38
N GLU A 848 -5.16 24.67 -4.13
CA GLU A 848 -4.32 25.80 -3.72
C GLU A 848 -4.14 25.88 -2.21
N GLU A 849 -2.98 26.36 -1.77
CA GLU A 849 -2.71 26.59 -0.34
C GLU A 849 -3.61 27.71 0.19
N ALA A 850 -4.24 27.50 1.34
CA ALA A 850 -5.15 28.50 1.92
C ALA A 850 -4.38 29.61 2.67
N SER A 851 -3.18 29.31 3.15
CA SER A 851 -2.18 30.28 3.63
C SER A 851 -0.80 29.88 3.11
N SER A 852 0.06 30.88 2.87
CA SER A 852 1.47 30.68 2.50
C SER A 852 2.45 30.95 3.65
N TYR A 853 2.01 31.63 4.71
CA TYR A 853 2.90 32.14 5.75
C TYR A 853 2.36 31.90 7.16
N GLY A 854 3.27 31.68 8.10
CA GLY A 854 3.03 31.69 9.54
C GLY A 854 3.54 33.00 10.15
N ILE A 855 2.99 33.35 11.30
CA ILE A 855 3.31 34.56 12.08
C ILE A 855 4.28 34.15 13.20
N LYS A 856 5.40 34.86 13.33
CA LYS A 856 6.42 34.64 14.38
C LYS A 856 6.76 35.92 15.15
N GLY A 857 7.73 35.84 16.06
CA GLY A 857 8.18 36.95 16.88
C GLY A 857 7.14 37.36 17.94
N LEU A 858 7.15 38.62 18.34
CA LEU A 858 6.30 39.13 19.45
C LEU A 858 4.81 38.87 19.25
N TRP A 859 4.32 38.85 18.01
CA TRP A 859 2.94 38.46 17.72
C TRP A 859 2.63 37.04 18.17
N ALA A 860 3.52 36.08 17.91
CA ALA A 860 3.34 34.69 18.31
C ALA A 860 3.64 34.45 19.80
N GLU A 861 4.55 35.24 20.37
CA GLU A 861 5.02 35.08 21.76
C GLU A 861 4.08 35.73 22.80
N GLU A 862 3.54 36.91 22.48
CA GLU A 862 2.71 37.70 23.42
C GLU A 862 1.25 37.84 22.97
N GLY A 863 0.95 37.58 21.69
CA GLY A 863 -0.40 37.65 21.14
C GLY A 863 -1.28 36.45 21.52
N GLU A 864 -2.59 36.66 21.46
CA GLU A 864 -3.57 35.59 21.56
C GLU A 864 -3.71 34.90 20.20
N ILE A 865 -3.19 33.67 20.09
CA ILE A 865 -3.33 32.86 18.88
C ILE A 865 -4.79 32.40 18.75
N LEU A 866 -5.39 32.67 17.59
CA LEU A 866 -6.76 32.30 17.26
C LEU A 866 -6.82 31.03 16.41
N LEU A 867 -5.89 30.91 15.46
CA LEU A 867 -5.83 29.80 14.53
C LEU A 867 -4.37 29.45 14.25
N ASN A 868 -4.07 28.15 14.31
CA ASN A 868 -2.78 27.59 13.94
C ASN A 868 -2.90 26.82 12.62
N ALA A 869 -1.91 26.93 11.75
CA ALA A 869 -1.69 25.96 10.68
C ALA A 869 -1.60 24.56 11.30
N CYS A 870 -2.40 23.63 10.78
CA CYS A 870 -2.39 22.26 11.25
C CYS A 870 -0.98 21.69 11.07
N ASN A 871 -0.48 21.04 12.11
CA ASN A 871 0.84 20.42 12.02
C ASN A 871 0.85 19.32 10.98
N THR A 872 -0.25 18.61 10.76
CA THR A 872 -0.34 17.54 9.76
C THR A 872 -0.60 18.10 8.36
N ASN A 873 0.25 17.75 7.40
CA ASN A 873 -0.02 18.08 6.00
C ASN A 873 -0.85 16.95 5.35
N TRP A 874 -2.18 17.09 5.41
CA TRP A 874 -3.11 16.10 4.85
C TRP A 874 -3.00 15.94 3.32
N ARG A 875 -2.36 16.87 2.60
CA ARG A 875 -2.07 16.69 1.17
C ARG A 875 -1.00 15.63 0.90
N LYS A 876 -0.20 15.29 1.91
CA LYS A 876 0.71 14.13 1.87
C LYS A 876 -0.03 12.79 2.03
N TRP A 877 -1.29 12.82 2.50
CA TRP A 877 -2.15 11.64 2.60
C TRP A 877 -3.09 11.54 1.39
N ASN A 878 -3.88 12.59 1.20
CA ASN A 878 -5.03 12.59 0.31
C ASN A 878 -4.59 12.36 -1.13
N LYS A 879 -5.12 11.30 -1.74
CA LYS A 879 -4.90 10.94 -3.15
C LYS A 879 -3.42 10.79 -3.50
N GLN A 880 -2.61 10.42 -2.53
CA GLN A 880 -1.22 10.04 -2.75
C GLN A 880 -1.12 8.54 -2.95
N ALA A 881 -0.11 8.12 -3.70
CA ALA A 881 0.19 6.70 -3.91
C ALA A 881 0.50 6.00 -2.58
N GLU A 882 0.20 4.71 -2.52
CA GLU A 882 0.29 3.88 -1.31
C GLU A 882 1.66 3.92 -0.65
N GLU A 883 2.67 3.72 -1.47
CA GLU A 883 4.07 3.58 -1.09
C GLU A 883 4.67 4.89 -0.55
N LEU A 884 3.98 6.03 -0.75
CA LEU A 884 4.46 7.35 -0.35
C LEU A 884 3.79 7.86 0.93
N LYS A 885 2.48 7.66 1.05
CA LYS A 885 1.63 8.53 1.87
C LYS A 885 1.82 8.37 3.38
N THR A 886 1.99 7.14 3.89
CA THR A 886 2.07 6.90 5.34
C THR A 886 3.32 7.55 5.94
N ALA A 887 4.49 7.31 5.33
CA ALA A 887 5.73 7.94 5.76
C ALA A 887 5.70 9.46 5.52
N ALA A 888 5.17 9.92 4.39
CA ALA A 888 5.12 11.35 4.07
C ALA A 888 4.28 12.15 5.07
N VAL A 889 3.16 11.61 5.53
CA VAL A 889 2.29 12.26 6.54
C VAL A 889 2.96 12.30 7.90
N LEU A 890 3.49 11.17 8.37
CA LEU A 890 4.19 11.10 9.65
C LEU A 890 5.42 12.02 9.67
N ARG A 891 6.20 12.03 8.58
CA ARG A 891 7.31 12.97 8.39
C ARG A 891 6.83 14.40 8.44
N SER A 892 5.70 14.70 7.79
CA SER A 892 5.14 16.04 7.87
C SER A 892 4.92 16.42 9.33
N GLU A 893 4.37 15.59 10.21
CA GLU A 893 4.17 15.99 11.62
C GLU A 893 5.48 16.26 12.38
N ASN A 894 6.60 15.65 11.98
CA ASN A 894 7.88 15.78 12.68
C ASN A 894 8.80 16.86 12.10
N GLU A 895 8.79 17.05 10.77
CA GLU A 895 9.66 17.97 10.07
C GLU A 895 9.29 19.43 10.38
N TYR A 896 10.31 20.26 10.62
CA TYR A 896 10.12 21.68 10.88
C TYR A 896 9.54 22.36 9.63
N LYS A 897 8.46 23.12 9.83
CA LYS A 897 7.71 23.76 8.74
C LYS A 897 7.54 25.26 8.90
N GLY A 898 8.24 25.87 9.85
CA GLY A 898 8.05 27.27 10.20
C GLY A 898 6.94 27.48 11.24
N ALA A 899 6.67 28.74 11.54
CA ALA A 899 5.71 29.15 12.55
C ALA A 899 4.28 28.69 12.27
N SER A 900 3.61 28.15 13.30
CA SER A 900 2.23 27.67 13.20
C SER A 900 1.14 28.75 13.25
N PRO A 901 1.26 29.86 14.01
CA PRO A 901 0.18 30.84 14.10
C PRO A 901 -0.15 31.47 12.74
N VAL A 902 -1.42 31.44 12.35
CA VAL A 902 -1.88 32.06 11.09
C VAL A 902 -2.95 33.11 11.32
N PHE A 903 -3.56 33.14 12.49
CA PHE A 903 -4.49 34.18 12.90
C PHE A 903 -4.21 34.55 14.35
N VAL A 904 -3.77 35.78 14.60
CA VAL A 904 -3.36 36.27 15.93
C VAL A 904 -4.10 37.56 16.27
N ARG A 905 -4.52 37.68 17.53
CA ARG A 905 -5.09 38.87 18.15
C ARG A 905 -4.09 39.49 19.11
N TYR A 906 -3.88 40.80 19.03
CA TYR A 906 -2.94 41.53 19.88
C TYR A 906 -3.59 42.82 20.43
N PRO A 907 -3.97 42.85 21.71
CA PRO A 907 -4.47 44.05 22.37
C PRO A 907 -3.34 45.07 22.59
N SER A 908 -3.55 46.33 22.23
CA SER A 908 -2.59 47.41 22.51
C SER A 908 -3.30 48.74 22.75
N GLY A 909 -3.14 49.31 23.95
CA GLY A 909 -3.85 50.51 24.38
C GLY A 909 -5.37 50.30 24.37
N ASN A 910 -6.09 51.19 23.69
CA ASN A 910 -7.56 51.14 23.55
C ASN A 910 -8.03 50.39 22.29
N SER A 911 -7.12 49.80 21.53
CA SER A 911 -7.41 49.12 20.27
C SER A 911 -6.96 47.66 20.31
N VAL A 912 -7.54 46.85 19.44
CA VAL A 912 -7.16 45.47 19.19
C VAL A 912 -6.72 45.34 17.74
N PHE A 913 -5.61 44.65 17.55
CA PHE A 913 -5.08 44.34 16.24
C PHE A 913 -5.21 42.85 15.93
N TYR A 914 -5.51 42.54 14.68
CA TYR A 914 -5.72 41.20 14.17
C TYR A 914 -4.86 41.01 12.92
N ILE A 915 -4.08 39.94 12.88
CA ILE A 915 -3.33 39.53 11.68
C ILE A 915 -3.82 38.15 11.27
N SER A 916 -4.37 38.02 10.06
CA SER A 916 -4.67 36.73 9.44
C SER A 916 -3.80 36.56 8.20
N THR A 917 -3.14 35.43 8.04
CA THR A 917 -2.39 35.05 6.82
C THR A 917 -3.20 34.16 5.89
N ILE A 918 -4.43 33.79 6.27
CA ILE A 918 -5.33 33.03 5.42
C ILE A 918 -5.82 33.93 4.29
N ALA A 919 -5.75 33.44 3.06
CA ALA A 919 -6.06 34.20 1.86
C ALA A 919 -7.23 33.58 1.08
N TYR A 920 -6.98 32.44 0.43
CA TYR A 920 -7.83 31.86 -0.61
C TYR A 920 -8.58 30.63 -0.09
N PHE A 921 -9.58 30.83 0.77
CA PHE A 921 -10.46 29.73 1.22
C PHE A 921 -11.94 29.99 0.92
N ALA A 922 -12.37 31.25 0.92
CA ALA A 922 -13.76 31.64 0.75
C ALA A 922 -14.33 31.49 -0.68
N HIS A 923 -13.55 30.97 -1.63
CA HIS A 923 -14.01 30.68 -3.00
C HIS A 923 -14.74 29.32 -3.12
N THR A 924 -14.86 28.59 -2.01
CA THR A 924 -15.64 27.36 -1.90
C THR A 924 -16.80 27.60 -0.95
N GLU A 925 -17.96 26.97 -1.16
CA GLU A 925 -19.09 27.05 -0.22
C GLU A 925 -18.67 26.75 1.23
N LYS A 926 -17.75 25.78 1.43
CA LYS A 926 -17.22 25.46 2.76
C LYS A 926 -16.50 26.66 3.36
N GLY A 927 -15.56 27.24 2.61
CA GLY A 927 -14.84 28.42 3.08
C GLY A 927 -15.71 29.67 3.20
N TYR A 928 -16.71 29.84 2.32
CA TYR A 928 -17.73 30.89 2.41
C TYR A 928 -18.49 30.76 3.74
N ASN A 929 -19.00 29.55 4.05
CA ASN A 929 -19.71 29.26 5.30
C ASN A 929 -18.80 29.45 6.52
N THR A 930 -17.53 29.06 6.43
CA THR A 930 -16.53 29.29 7.49
C THR A 930 -16.30 30.79 7.70
N LEU A 931 -16.14 31.57 6.63
CA LEU A 931 -15.97 33.02 6.74
C LEU A 931 -17.23 33.70 7.29
N ASP A 932 -18.43 33.30 6.86
CA ASP A 932 -19.70 33.78 7.41
C ASP A 932 -19.77 33.56 8.94
N LYS A 933 -19.39 32.37 9.42
CA LYS A 933 -19.31 32.07 10.87
C LYS A 933 -18.31 32.98 11.59
N ILE A 934 -17.14 33.21 10.99
CA ILE A 934 -16.11 34.11 11.52
C ILE A 934 -16.68 35.54 11.60
N LEU A 935 -17.17 36.12 10.50
CA LEU A 935 -17.70 37.49 10.46
C LEU A 935 -18.81 37.72 11.51
N GLN A 936 -19.73 36.76 11.63
CA GLN A 936 -20.79 36.81 12.64
C GLN A 936 -20.24 36.83 14.08
N GLN A 937 -19.26 35.98 14.38
CA GLN A 937 -18.63 35.89 15.70
C GLN A 937 -17.70 37.08 16.01
N ALA A 938 -17.13 37.71 14.98
CA ALA A 938 -16.39 38.97 15.10
C ALA A 938 -17.32 40.15 15.46
N GLY A 939 -18.63 40.00 15.25
CA GLY A 939 -19.59 41.09 15.38
C GLY A 939 -19.50 42.10 14.23
N ILE A 940 -19.06 41.67 13.04
CA ILE A 940 -19.01 42.49 11.83
C ILE A 940 -20.40 42.51 11.19
N PRO A 941 -20.97 43.68 10.87
CA PRO A 941 -22.28 43.78 10.24
C PRO A 941 -22.21 43.28 8.80
N ALA A 942 -23.10 42.35 8.45
CA ALA A 942 -23.28 41.84 7.11
C ALA A 942 -24.74 42.06 6.67
N GLU A 943 -24.96 42.99 5.73
CA GLU A 943 -26.28 43.37 5.19
C GLU A 943 -26.20 43.41 3.65
N GLY A 944 -26.93 42.53 2.95
CA GLY A 944 -26.94 42.53 1.48
C GLY A 944 -27.47 41.24 0.85
N LYS A 945 -27.74 41.28 -0.47
CA LYS A 945 -28.03 40.08 -1.28
C LYS A 945 -26.80 39.18 -1.25
N LYS A 946 -26.81 38.12 -0.43
CA LYS A 946 -25.89 36.99 -0.60
C LYS A 946 -26.04 36.50 -2.05
N LEU A 947 -24.94 36.38 -2.78
CA LEU A 947 -24.97 35.71 -4.08
C LEU A 947 -25.51 34.30 -3.85
N SER A 948 -26.65 33.99 -4.45
CA SER A 948 -27.26 32.66 -4.35
C SER A 948 -26.39 31.67 -5.13
N GLU A 949 -25.61 30.86 -4.41
CA GLU A 949 -24.78 29.79 -4.97
C GLU A 949 -25.59 28.60 -5.55
N LYS A 950 -26.90 28.52 -5.33
CA LYS A 950 -27.73 27.40 -5.83
C LYS A 950 -28.23 27.63 -7.25
N LEU A 951 -27.32 27.47 -8.21
CA LEU A 951 -27.63 27.32 -9.64
C LEU A 951 -28.40 26.02 -9.94
N MET A 952 -28.10 24.99 -9.15
CA MET A 952 -28.73 23.68 -9.17
C MET A 952 -29.60 23.48 -7.92
N ASP A 953 -30.80 22.95 -8.10
CA ASP A 953 -31.71 22.63 -6.99
C ASP A 953 -31.36 21.30 -6.30
N GLU A 954 -32.06 20.99 -5.20
CA GLU A 954 -31.83 19.79 -4.39
C GLU A 954 -32.15 18.48 -5.12
N LYS A 955 -32.82 18.55 -6.29
CA LYS A 955 -33.13 17.40 -7.15
C LYS A 955 -32.16 17.29 -8.33
N GLY A 956 -31.09 18.08 -8.33
CA GLY A 956 -30.08 18.09 -9.37
C GLY A 956 -30.51 18.81 -10.64
N ALA A 957 -31.55 19.66 -10.61
CA ALA A 957 -32.02 20.37 -11.79
C ALA A 957 -31.47 21.80 -11.87
N ILE A 958 -31.05 22.20 -13.08
CA ILE A 958 -30.67 23.57 -13.43
C ILE A 958 -31.70 24.12 -14.42
N ASN A 959 -32.30 25.26 -14.11
CA ASN A 959 -33.12 25.99 -15.06
C ASN A 959 -32.21 26.73 -16.06
N THR A 960 -32.32 26.37 -17.33
CA THR A 960 -31.47 26.93 -18.40
C THR A 960 -31.73 28.42 -18.65
N GLY A 961 -32.90 28.94 -18.26
CA GLY A 961 -33.18 30.38 -18.27
C GLY A 961 -32.31 31.18 -17.29
N ASN A 962 -31.64 30.51 -16.34
CA ASN A 962 -30.67 31.13 -15.46
C ASN A 962 -29.25 31.10 -16.05
N LEU A 963 -28.98 30.31 -17.10
CA LEU A 963 -27.66 30.16 -17.72
C LEU A 963 -27.37 31.24 -18.77
N PHE A 964 -26.10 31.58 -18.94
CA PHE A 964 -25.66 32.46 -20.03
C PHE A 964 -25.74 31.71 -21.37
N GLU A 965 -26.63 32.17 -22.26
CA GLU A 965 -26.77 31.69 -23.63
C GLU A 965 -25.83 32.47 -24.57
N LYS A 966 -25.01 31.74 -25.35
CA LYS A 966 -24.19 32.32 -26.42
C LYS A 966 -24.59 31.72 -27.76
N SER A 967 -24.95 32.55 -28.73
CA SER A 967 -25.20 32.10 -30.10
C SER A 967 -23.87 31.90 -30.85
N SER A 968 -23.69 30.72 -31.45
CA SER A 968 -22.47 30.33 -32.16
C SER A 968 -22.86 29.58 -33.44
N GLY A 969 -22.90 30.28 -34.58
CA GLY A 969 -23.35 29.71 -35.85
C GLY A 969 -24.79 29.19 -35.79
N ASN A 970 -25.00 27.92 -36.16
CA ASN A 970 -26.31 27.24 -36.10
C ASN A 970 -26.66 26.70 -34.70
N PHE A 971 -25.85 26.96 -33.67
CA PHE A 971 -26.04 26.41 -32.32
C PHE A 971 -26.24 27.52 -31.28
N LYS A 972 -26.97 27.17 -30.22
CA LYS A 972 -26.99 27.88 -28.94
C LYS A 972 -26.11 27.11 -27.96
N GLU A 973 -25.20 27.82 -27.31
CA GLU A 973 -24.28 27.28 -26.33
C GLU A 973 -24.68 27.74 -24.92
N TYR A 974 -24.76 26.80 -23.98
CA TYR A 974 -24.95 27.05 -22.55
C TYR A 974 -23.70 26.58 -21.81
N GLY A 975 -23.01 27.50 -21.16
CA GLY A 975 -21.76 27.23 -20.42
C GLY A 975 -21.92 27.47 -18.92
N PHE A 976 -21.45 26.51 -18.11
CA PHE A 976 -21.36 26.65 -16.67
C PHE A 976 -20.25 25.75 -16.11
N TRP A 977 -19.96 25.89 -14.84
CA TRP A 977 -18.99 25.09 -14.11
C TRP A 977 -19.72 24.21 -13.11
N LEU A 978 -19.33 22.94 -13.04
CA LEU A 978 -19.85 21.93 -12.13
C LEU A 978 -18.69 21.41 -11.27
N TRP A 979 -18.74 21.68 -9.97
CA TRP A 979 -17.78 21.16 -9.01
C TRP A 979 -18.17 19.75 -8.61
N SER A 980 -17.22 18.83 -8.73
CA SER A 980 -17.31 17.50 -8.14
C SER A 980 -16.43 17.42 -6.88
N PRO A 981 -16.94 16.91 -5.75
CA PRO A 981 -16.12 16.68 -4.57
C PRO A 981 -15.06 15.60 -4.76
N ARG A 982 -15.13 14.80 -5.84
CA ARG A 982 -14.26 13.64 -6.05
C ARG A 982 -14.09 13.24 -7.52
N PRO A 983 -13.13 12.34 -7.78
CA PRO A 983 -13.02 11.49 -8.92
C PRO A 983 -14.31 10.95 -9.49
N LEU A 984 -14.75 11.22 -10.72
CA LEU A 984 -15.67 10.30 -11.41
C LEU A 984 -15.01 9.70 -12.65
N ASP A 985 -13.75 10.06 -12.91
CA ASP A 985 -12.95 9.61 -14.05
C ASP A 985 -11.88 8.56 -13.69
N ASP A 986 -11.67 8.28 -12.41
CA ASP A 986 -10.68 7.30 -11.92
C ASP A 986 -11.29 6.30 -10.94
N LEU A 987 -11.81 5.20 -11.50
CA LEU A 987 -12.53 4.14 -10.79
C LEU A 987 -11.66 3.35 -9.80
N LEU A 988 -10.34 3.52 -9.83
CA LEU A 988 -9.42 2.78 -8.95
C LEU A 988 -9.27 3.43 -7.57
N ILE A 989 -9.81 4.64 -7.40
CA ILE A 989 -9.71 5.39 -6.14
C ILE A 989 -10.74 4.91 -5.11
N GLU A 990 -11.92 4.44 -5.54
CA GLU A 990 -12.98 4.02 -4.62
C GLU A 990 -13.98 3.04 -5.28
N PRO A 991 -14.25 1.86 -4.67
CA PRO A 991 -15.11 0.82 -5.25
C PRO A 991 -16.61 1.16 -5.34
N ASP A 992 -17.09 2.22 -4.66
CA ASP A 992 -18.50 2.69 -4.72
C ASP A 992 -18.61 4.11 -5.30
N MET A 993 -17.99 4.31 -6.46
CA MET A 993 -17.95 5.61 -7.12
C MET A 993 -19.34 6.03 -7.63
N PRO A 994 -19.81 7.26 -7.31
CA PRO A 994 -21.05 7.81 -7.86
C PRO A 994 -21.06 7.80 -9.40
N LYS A 995 -22.14 7.34 -10.02
CA LYS A 995 -22.35 7.39 -11.47
C LYS A 995 -23.27 8.56 -11.77
N LEU A 996 -22.67 9.70 -12.12
CA LEU A 996 -23.41 10.91 -12.39
C LEU A 996 -23.88 10.93 -13.84
N ASP A 997 -25.16 10.72 -14.06
CA ASP A 997 -25.80 10.89 -15.35
C ASP A 997 -26.35 12.31 -15.53
N MET A 998 -26.40 12.78 -16.77
CA MET A 998 -27.00 14.06 -17.14
C MET A 998 -28.09 13.86 -18.19
N GLU A 999 -29.32 14.18 -17.81
CA GLU A 999 -30.47 14.21 -18.71
C GLU A 999 -30.65 15.60 -19.31
N LEU A 1000 -30.71 15.62 -20.65
CA LEU A 1000 -31.05 16.77 -21.45
C LEU A 1000 -32.45 16.57 -22.05
N ILE A 1001 -33.32 17.54 -21.85
CA ILE A 1001 -34.65 17.57 -22.50
C ILE A 1001 -34.53 18.26 -23.87
N SER A 1002 -33.73 17.73 -24.81
CA SER A 1002 -33.68 18.18 -26.22
C SER A 1002 -33.23 17.08 -27.20
N GLY A 1003 -33.39 17.36 -28.51
CA GLY A 1003 -33.29 16.40 -29.61
C GLY A 1003 -31.88 15.85 -29.91
N ASN A 1004 -31.84 14.85 -30.79
CA ASN A 1004 -30.72 13.94 -31.09
C ASN A 1004 -29.41 14.59 -31.59
N ASP A 1005 -29.38 15.89 -31.91
CA ASP A 1005 -28.23 16.60 -32.49
C ASP A 1005 -27.49 17.52 -31.48
N SER A 1006 -27.70 17.31 -30.18
CA SER A 1006 -27.05 18.11 -29.12
C SER A 1006 -25.61 17.64 -28.84
N GLU A 1007 -24.68 18.59 -28.64
CA GLU A 1007 -23.29 18.28 -28.25
C GLU A 1007 -23.02 18.63 -26.79
N LEU A 1008 -22.29 17.77 -26.10
CA LEU A 1008 -21.80 18.00 -24.74
C LEU A 1008 -20.28 18.02 -24.74
N LEU A 1009 -19.71 19.10 -24.23
CA LEU A 1009 -18.28 19.23 -23.98
C LEU A 1009 -18.04 19.32 -22.47
N LEU A 1010 -17.16 18.44 -21.99
CA LEU A 1010 -16.64 18.44 -20.62
C LEU A 1010 -15.17 18.85 -20.67
N ASN A 1011 -14.82 19.96 -20.02
CA ASN A 1011 -13.46 20.51 -20.00
C ASN A 1011 -12.86 20.71 -21.41
N GLY A 1012 -13.70 21.06 -22.38
CA GLY A 1012 -13.31 21.25 -23.79
C GLY A 1012 -13.30 19.97 -24.63
N THR A 1013 -13.48 18.79 -24.04
CA THR A 1013 -13.53 17.50 -24.73
C THR A 1013 -14.97 17.10 -25.04
N LYS A 1014 -15.27 16.77 -26.30
CA LYS A 1014 -16.60 16.29 -26.72
C LYS A 1014 -16.86 14.87 -26.17
N LEU A 1015 -18.03 14.67 -25.55
CA LEU A 1015 -18.47 13.35 -25.07
C LEU A 1015 -19.37 12.67 -26.12
N ASN A 1016 -19.07 11.40 -26.44
CA ASN A 1016 -19.74 10.65 -27.51
C ASN A 1016 -21.09 10.03 -27.11
N ALA A 1017 -21.46 10.07 -25.82
CA ALA A 1017 -22.75 9.59 -25.29
C ALA A 1017 -23.27 10.54 -24.21
N LEU A 1018 -24.56 10.89 -24.28
CA LEU A 1018 -25.26 11.84 -23.41
C LEU A 1018 -25.75 11.22 -22.09
N LYS A 1019 -24.96 10.36 -21.43
CA LYS A 1019 -25.41 9.74 -20.16
C LYS A 1019 -24.48 10.04 -19.00
N THR A 1020 -23.35 9.36 -18.87
CA THR A 1020 -22.51 9.47 -17.65
C THR A 1020 -21.38 10.49 -17.78
N LEU A 1021 -21.19 11.33 -16.77
CA LEU A 1021 -20.19 12.39 -16.72
C LEU A 1021 -18.93 11.96 -15.95
N PRO A 1022 -17.76 11.79 -16.62
CA PRO A 1022 -16.50 11.48 -15.95
C PRO A 1022 -15.86 12.78 -15.41
N LEU A 1023 -16.50 13.37 -14.39
CA LEU A 1023 -16.02 14.59 -13.76
C LEU A 1023 -14.65 14.37 -13.12
N LYS A 1024 -13.72 15.29 -13.36
CA LYS A 1024 -12.54 15.41 -12.51
C LYS A 1024 -12.97 15.95 -11.15
N GLN A 1025 -12.19 15.70 -10.12
CA GLN A 1025 -12.38 16.42 -8.88
C GLN A 1025 -12.11 17.92 -9.03
N GLY A 1026 -12.92 18.72 -8.35
CA GLY A 1026 -12.88 20.16 -8.48
C GLY A 1026 -13.84 20.65 -9.55
N TRP A 1027 -13.58 21.87 -10.05
CA TRP A 1027 -14.43 22.54 -11.01
C TRP A 1027 -14.24 22.00 -12.42
N ASN A 1028 -15.32 21.53 -13.04
CA ASN A 1028 -15.37 21.05 -14.41
C ASN A 1028 -16.19 22.01 -15.27
N GLN A 1029 -15.69 22.34 -16.46
CA GLN A 1029 -16.44 23.15 -17.41
C GLN A 1029 -17.42 22.27 -18.18
N ILE A 1030 -18.71 22.62 -18.12
CA ILE A 1030 -19.77 22.00 -18.93
C ILE A 1030 -20.20 23.00 -20.00
N VAL A 1031 -20.15 22.58 -21.27
CA VAL A 1031 -20.69 23.34 -22.39
C VAL A 1031 -21.64 22.44 -23.17
N ILE A 1032 -22.89 22.88 -23.26
CA ILE A 1032 -23.94 22.19 -24.00
C ILE A 1032 -24.25 23.01 -25.25
N LYS A 1033 -24.21 22.38 -26.42
CA LYS A 1033 -24.58 23.00 -27.69
C LYS A 1033 -25.85 22.35 -28.22
N ILE A 1034 -26.87 23.14 -28.50
CA ILE A 1034 -28.12 22.67 -29.11
C ILE A 1034 -28.38 23.39 -30.45
N PRO A 1035 -29.03 22.75 -31.44
CA PRO A 1035 -29.41 23.42 -32.68
C PRO A 1035 -30.27 24.67 -32.43
N GLY A 1036 -30.01 25.76 -33.13
CA GLY A 1036 -30.54 27.10 -32.83
C GLY A 1036 -32.06 27.27 -32.90
N LYS A 1037 -32.79 26.29 -33.44
CA LYS A 1037 -34.27 26.25 -33.45
C LYS A 1037 -34.87 25.56 -32.23
N GLU A 1038 -34.06 24.82 -31.46
CA GLU A 1038 -34.50 24.11 -30.26
C GLU A 1038 -34.39 25.00 -29.01
N LYS A 1039 -35.16 24.64 -27.98
CA LYS A 1039 -35.10 25.23 -26.64
C LYS A 1039 -35.00 24.12 -25.62
N ILE A 1040 -34.04 24.23 -24.71
CA ILE A 1040 -34.02 23.46 -23.47
C ILE A 1040 -34.65 24.32 -22.37
N SER A 1041 -35.41 23.71 -21.47
CA SER A 1041 -35.96 24.36 -20.28
C SER A 1041 -35.12 24.06 -19.04
N SER A 1042 -34.60 22.84 -18.94
CA SER A 1042 -33.78 22.41 -17.80
C SER A 1042 -32.74 21.36 -18.20
N ILE A 1043 -31.68 21.31 -17.41
CA ILE A 1043 -30.69 20.23 -17.38
C ILE A 1043 -30.86 19.52 -16.05
N ARG A 1044 -30.84 18.19 -16.03
CA ARG A 1044 -30.99 17.42 -14.79
C ARG A 1044 -29.84 16.44 -14.61
N PHE A 1045 -29.28 16.44 -13.41
CA PHE A 1045 -28.28 15.48 -12.97
C PHE A 1045 -28.93 14.40 -12.12
N ILE A 1046 -28.56 13.14 -12.38
CA ILE A 1046 -29.10 11.97 -11.70
C ILE A 1046 -27.93 11.10 -11.27
N CYS A 1047 -27.97 10.60 -10.04
CA CYS A 1047 -26.98 9.64 -9.55
C CYS A 1047 -27.74 8.49 -8.89
N GLU A 1048 -28.14 7.50 -9.67
CA GLU A 1048 -29.03 6.43 -9.18
C GLU A 1048 -28.36 5.54 -8.13
N ASN A 1049 -27.08 5.22 -8.33
CA ASN A 1049 -26.31 4.40 -7.39
C ASN A 1049 -25.94 5.15 -6.10
N ASN A 1050 -25.94 6.48 -6.11
CA ASN A 1050 -25.66 7.29 -4.93
C ASN A 1050 -26.43 8.63 -4.96
N PRO A 1051 -27.73 8.63 -4.61
CA PRO A 1051 -28.55 9.84 -4.69
C PRO A 1051 -28.05 10.98 -3.81
N ALA A 1052 -27.36 10.66 -2.70
CA ALA A 1052 -26.77 11.66 -1.81
C ALA A 1052 -25.66 12.48 -2.50
N PHE A 1053 -25.02 11.93 -3.53
CA PHE A 1053 -23.97 12.62 -4.29
C PHE A 1053 -24.47 13.90 -4.98
N ILE A 1054 -25.73 13.94 -5.42
CA ILE A 1054 -26.32 15.13 -6.06
C ILE A 1054 -26.23 16.35 -5.14
N SER A 1055 -26.46 16.15 -3.84
CA SER A 1055 -26.38 17.23 -2.84
C SER A 1055 -24.96 17.76 -2.60
N GLN A 1056 -23.94 17.05 -3.09
CA GLN A 1056 -22.53 17.41 -2.93
C GLN A 1056 -21.96 18.17 -4.14
N LEU A 1057 -22.65 18.13 -5.29
CA LEU A 1057 -22.26 18.86 -6.49
C LEU A 1057 -22.55 20.35 -6.35
N LYS A 1058 -21.71 21.20 -6.93
CA LYS A 1058 -21.87 22.66 -6.89
C LYS A 1058 -21.79 23.24 -8.28
N THR A 1059 -22.38 24.41 -8.49
CA THR A 1059 -22.47 25.03 -9.82
C THR A 1059 -22.12 26.52 -9.78
N ASP A 1060 -21.36 27.01 -10.77
CA ASP A 1060 -21.03 28.44 -10.95
C ASP A 1060 -21.14 28.82 -12.44
N PHE A 1061 -21.42 30.07 -12.74
CA PHE A 1061 -21.47 30.65 -14.08
C PHE A 1061 -20.09 30.92 -14.68
N GLN A 1062 -19.09 31.15 -13.83
CA GLN A 1062 -17.75 31.56 -14.23
C GLN A 1062 -16.73 30.60 -13.65
N ASN A 1063 -15.54 30.55 -14.24
CA ASN A 1063 -14.47 29.67 -13.76
C ASN A 1063 -14.03 30.11 -12.36
N PRO A 1064 -14.30 29.32 -11.30
CA PRO A 1064 -14.01 29.74 -9.93
C PRO A 1064 -12.52 29.72 -9.60
N VAL A 1065 -11.69 29.11 -10.47
CA VAL A 1065 -10.23 29.00 -10.34
C VAL A 1065 -9.49 30.18 -11.00
N LYS A 1066 -10.18 31.01 -11.80
CA LYS A 1066 -9.61 32.17 -12.50
C LYS A 1066 -10.17 33.51 -12.02
N LYS A 1067 -10.88 33.53 -10.90
CA LYS A 1067 -11.48 34.73 -10.32
C LYS A 1067 -10.53 35.39 -9.34
#